data_AF-A0AAQ5Z3A0-F1
#
_entry.id   AF-A0AAQ5Z3A0-F1
#
_cell.length_a   1.000
_cell.length_b   1.000
_cell.length_c   1.000
_cell.angle_alpha   90.00
_cell.angle_beta   90.00
_cell.angle_gamma   90.00
#
_symmetry.space_group_name_H-M   'P 1'
#
loop_
_entity.id
_entity.type
_entity.pdbx_description
1 polymer ?
#
loop_
_entity_poly.entity_id
_entity_poly.type
_entity_poly.pdbx_seq_one_letter_code
_entity_poly.pdbx_strand_id
1 'polypeptide(L)'
;KVLEGYLSCLVEVETAKNAACSCVFMVFVYFQSFPGNSNADSVVQHKLQQPAIARFLRLIPLDWNPSGRIGLRLETYGCPYTSDVVSFDGGSSSGLVFRSPVSRRTSRDVVTLKFKTLRNSGTLLRAEGRDGLGFSLELEKGKLLLLKQGRTSASEPRRLASLGSLLDDQHWHHVAVERRSSHLNLTVDKHTERVQIPAEFSHWDVEQLSVGAVQGFSSQKSLVSKRNFQGCLENLLYNGHNLIELARNNDHQVTGNVTFSCAEPVSVAVTFTGPQSFLQLPGATASSSGGVSLGFQFRTWNKAGLLLTFDLPQQGGVVWLYLSEARLRLQIHKGGRALLELTAGAALNDGQWHSVEMNSKRGRLTVAVDKEEGGSAQASPLFPVAIESHLFFGGRPAEDTSHECRNPFNVFQGCMRLLTLENQNMDLIMVQQKQLGNYSNLQIDMCGIIDRCSPSRCEHGGRCSQSWTVFHCNCSDSGYSGATCHSSVYEQSCEAYKHNGNTSGHFYIDVDGSGPIKPQLVYCNMTEENTWMVMQHNNTELTRVRPSPGVKQHLVHFDYSSREEQLSVAISQSEHCEQELSYHCRKSRLLNTPEGSPFSWWLGGPGSGRIQTYWGGAHPGSQQCSCGLQGDCVDPQHYCNCDADRMEWTEDSGLLTHKESLPVRSLVLGDVQRPGSEAAYRVGPLRCRGDKNFWNAAFFDKETSYLHFPTFHGELSADISFLFKTTASSGVFLENLGIKDFIRIELSSSTQVLFSFDVGNGPLEVLVESRDPLNDNRWHRVRAERNIKEASLRLDDLPVATQEAPTDGHFHLQLNSQLFIGGTASRQKGFRERAKITPGVQPGCPGHCSSYGSLCQNQGRCVERTNGFHCDCSLSAYTGVFCQTEVSASFKPGSSVSYTFKEPYELSRNSSALPSSIYSDMTLRGENVSLSFRTNQSPALLLYVSSYYREHLALLVNKNGEQDVRLLFEGHTQNTEKKNMHTNAIITVHFRHIFSTFSLIVFVSPESGDLDPDLARLASLGFAGCLSVVQFNTISPLKAALLHPDTSPVVISGPLVQSNCGSAGSANPYAEENTHHLSGMKWTSQLGLRDITIVVLHSVQLTGTTKRCTFVCHTGFLKVSLV
;
A
#
# COMPACT_ATOMS: atom_id res chain seq x y z
N LYS A 1 -60.94 23.69 -40.70
CA LYS A 1 -62.36 23.59 -40.28
C LYS A 1 -62.37 23.71 -38.75
N VAL A 2 -62.88 24.84 -38.23
CA VAL A 2 -63.17 25.28 -36.83
C VAL A 2 -61.98 25.17 -35.84
N LEU A 3 -61.29 26.19 -35.29
CA LEU A 3 -61.46 27.57 -34.74
C LEU A 3 -61.21 27.60 -33.22
N GLU A 4 -60.43 28.61 -32.77
CA GLU A 4 -60.10 29.09 -31.40
C GLU A 4 -59.07 28.27 -30.58
N GLY A 5 -58.04 28.82 -29.92
CA GLY A 5 -57.65 30.20 -29.63
C GLY A 5 -56.22 30.31 -29.02
N TYR A 6 -55.74 31.55 -28.95
CA TYR A 6 -54.44 32.11 -28.55
C TYR A 6 -53.85 31.65 -27.19
N LEU A 7 -52.51 31.55 -27.04
CA LEU A 7 -51.66 32.64 -26.51
C LEU A 7 -50.16 32.27 -26.44
N SER A 8 -49.36 33.27 -26.75
CA SER A 8 -47.90 33.36 -26.75
C SER A 8 -47.28 33.39 -25.35
N CYS A 9 -46.05 32.91 -25.21
CA CYS A 9 -45.03 33.57 -24.39
C CYS A 9 -43.65 33.39 -25.03
N LEU A 10 -43.14 34.50 -25.57
CA LEU A 10 -41.77 34.72 -25.98
C LEU A 10 -40.81 34.66 -24.77
N VAL A 11 -39.63 34.10 -24.96
CA VAL A 11 -38.40 34.72 -24.43
C VAL A 11 -37.49 34.95 -25.64
N GLU A 12 -37.60 36.15 -26.18
CA GLU A 12 -36.68 36.73 -27.15
C GLU A 12 -35.45 37.20 -26.37
N VAL A 13 -34.25 36.74 -26.73
CA VAL A 13 -33.01 37.47 -26.45
C VAL A 13 -32.56 38.07 -27.77
N GLU A 14 -33.19 39.19 -28.13
CA GLU A 14 -32.71 40.07 -29.19
C GLU A 14 -31.41 40.71 -28.72
N THR A 15 -30.30 40.43 -29.43
CA THR A 15 -29.04 41.15 -29.25
C THR A 15 -29.13 42.48 -29.99
N ALA A 16 -29.71 43.48 -29.33
CA ALA A 16 -29.66 44.85 -29.81
C ALA A 16 -28.24 45.43 -29.63
N LYS A 17 -27.70 45.98 -30.72
CA LYS A 17 -26.52 46.84 -30.75
C LYS A 17 -26.74 48.04 -29.82
N ASN A 18 -25.72 48.37 -29.02
CA ASN A 18 -25.55 49.59 -28.22
C ASN A 18 -26.65 49.90 -27.17
N ALA A 19 -26.49 49.36 -25.96
CA ALA A 19 -26.84 50.07 -24.72
C ALA A 19 -26.16 49.37 -23.51
N ALA A 20 -25.54 50.19 -22.66
CA ALA A 20 -24.92 49.78 -21.41
C ALA A 20 -25.98 49.29 -20.40
N CYS A 21 -25.78 48.11 -19.82
CA CYS A 21 -26.41 47.73 -18.55
C CYS A 21 -25.43 46.84 -17.76
N SER A 22 -24.97 47.39 -16.64
CA SER A 22 -24.10 46.74 -15.67
C SER A 22 -24.95 45.83 -14.77
N CYS A 23 -24.70 44.53 -14.80
CA CYS A 23 -25.26 43.59 -13.83
C CYS A 23 -24.12 42.70 -13.30
N VAL A 24 -23.83 42.84 -12.02
CA VAL A 24 -22.92 42.04 -11.20
C VAL A 24 -23.51 40.63 -11.05
N PHE A 25 -22.74 39.57 -11.34
CA PHE A 25 -23.22 38.18 -11.23
C PHE A 25 -22.28 37.31 -10.39
N MET A 26 -22.84 36.63 -9.40
CA MET A 26 -22.18 35.66 -8.54
C MET A 26 -22.13 34.28 -9.20
N VAL A 27 -20.97 33.61 -9.21
CA VAL A 27 -20.80 32.29 -9.83
C VAL A 27 -20.88 31.19 -8.76
N PHE A 28 -21.63 30.12 -9.02
CA PHE A 28 -21.46 28.81 -8.36
C PHE A 28 -20.76 27.89 -9.35
N VAL A 29 -19.64 27.28 -8.95
CA VAL A 29 -18.86 26.42 -9.82
C VAL A 29 -19.21 24.95 -9.57
N TYR A 30 -20.15 24.42 -10.35
CA TYR A 30 -20.33 22.99 -10.53
C TYR A 30 -19.70 22.63 -11.88
N PHE A 31 -18.44 22.17 -11.89
CA PHE A 31 -17.79 21.72 -13.13
C PHE A 31 -18.33 20.35 -13.52
N GLN A 32 -19.43 20.35 -14.26
CA GLN A 32 -19.87 19.20 -15.03
C GLN A 32 -20.05 19.66 -16.48
N SER A 33 -19.17 19.19 -17.35
CA SER A 33 -19.29 19.42 -18.79
C SER A 33 -20.35 18.46 -19.34
N PHE A 34 -21.23 19.00 -20.17
CA PHE A 34 -22.31 18.24 -20.78
C PHE A 34 -22.16 18.33 -22.30
N PRO A 35 -22.21 17.21 -23.04
CA PRO A 35 -22.33 17.29 -24.48
C PRO A 35 -23.63 18.00 -24.82
N GLY A 36 -23.52 19.03 -25.65
CA GLY A 36 -24.68 19.75 -26.20
C GLY A 36 -25.38 18.95 -27.29
N ASN A 37 -26.41 19.55 -27.89
CA ASN A 37 -27.12 18.94 -29.01
C ASN A 37 -26.20 18.85 -30.25
N SER A 38 -26.28 17.73 -30.98
CA SER A 38 -25.54 17.54 -32.23
C SER A 38 -26.28 18.07 -33.46
N ASN A 39 -27.58 18.37 -33.33
CA ASN A 39 -28.43 18.97 -34.35
C ASN A 39 -29.52 19.85 -33.70
N ALA A 40 -30.38 20.48 -34.51
CA ALA A 40 -31.42 21.39 -34.02
C ALA A 40 -32.64 20.71 -33.39
N ASP A 41 -32.89 19.43 -33.70
CA ASP A 41 -34.15 18.74 -33.41
C ASP A 41 -34.07 17.77 -32.22
N SER A 42 -32.88 17.25 -31.93
CA SER A 42 -32.65 16.30 -30.84
C SER A 42 -32.49 17.00 -29.49
N VAL A 43 -33.23 16.51 -28.49
CA VAL A 43 -33.11 16.97 -27.10
C VAL A 43 -32.12 16.09 -26.36
N VAL A 44 -31.04 16.68 -25.86
CA VAL A 44 -30.12 16.01 -24.94
C VAL A 44 -30.43 16.44 -23.51
N GLN A 45 -30.90 15.50 -22.69
CA GLN A 45 -31.25 15.77 -21.30
C GLN A 45 -30.14 15.31 -20.35
N HIS A 46 -29.72 16.23 -19.48
CA HIS A 46 -28.73 15.95 -18.44
C HIS A 46 -29.39 16.01 -17.07
N LYS A 47 -29.59 14.85 -16.44
CA LYS A 47 -30.11 14.78 -15.08
C LYS A 47 -28.92 14.84 -14.11
N LEU A 48 -28.84 15.92 -13.35
CA LEU A 48 -27.81 16.05 -12.31
C LEU A 48 -28.04 14.98 -11.24
N GLN A 49 -26.99 14.21 -10.90
CA GLN A 49 -27.06 13.22 -9.81
C GLN A 49 -27.38 13.89 -8.46
N GLN A 50 -26.97 15.15 -8.29
CA GLN A 50 -27.33 15.99 -7.15
C GLN A 50 -27.92 17.31 -7.66
N PRO A 51 -29.08 17.75 -7.13
CA PRO A 51 -29.67 19.02 -7.54
C PRO A 51 -28.75 20.20 -7.15
N ALA A 52 -28.62 21.16 -8.05
CA ALA A 52 -27.92 22.42 -7.77
C ALA A 52 -28.92 23.45 -7.25
N ILE A 53 -28.58 24.13 -6.16
CA ILE A 53 -29.35 25.27 -5.64
C ILE A 53 -28.73 26.52 -6.23
N ALA A 54 -29.45 27.20 -7.12
CA ALA A 54 -28.93 28.39 -7.79
C ALA A 54 -30.06 29.39 -8.07
N ARG A 55 -29.75 30.68 -7.93
CA ARG A 55 -30.63 31.78 -8.38
C ARG A 55 -30.41 32.09 -9.86
N PHE A 56 -29.19 31.87 -10.36
CA PHE A 56 -28.78 32.09 -11.74
C PHE A 56 -27.95 30.90 -12.22
N LEU A 57 -28.08 30.52 -13.47
CA LEU A 57 -27.29 29.48 -14.12
C LEU A 57 -26.46 30.12 -15.24
N ARG A 58 -25.14 29.96 -15.19
CA ARG A 58 -24.22 30.41 -16.24
C ARG A 58 -23.65 29.20 -16.95
N LEU A 59 -23.81 29.15 -18.27
CA LEU A 59 -23.24 28.10 -19.12
C LEU A 59 -22.01 28.65 -19.85
N ILE A 60 -20.91 27.91 -19.79
CA ILE A 60 -19.66 28.24 -20.49
C ILE A 60 -19.52 27.21 -21.64
N PRO A 61 -19.67 27.61 -22.91
CA PRO A 61 -19.39 26.72 -24.02
C PRO A 61 -17.90 26.40 -24.06
N LEU A 62 -17.56 25.10 -24.03
CA LEU A 62 -16.17 24.62 -24.08
C LEU A 62 -15.70 24.43 -25.51
N ASP A 63 -16.54 23.81 -26.35
CA ASP A 63 -16.25 23.52 -27.75
C ASP A 63 -17.49 23.72 -28.63
N TRP A 64 -17.26 23.96 -29.92
CA TRP A 64 -18.31 24.08 -30.94
C TRP A 64 -18.49 22.76 -31.68
N ASN A 65 -19.72 22.51 -32.16
CA ASN A 65 -19.98 21.34 -33.00
C ASN A 65 -19.21 21.46 -34.33
N PRO A 66 -18.28 20.53 -34.65
CA PRO A 66 -17.42 20.62 -35.83
C PRO A 66 -18.19 20.48 -37.16
N SER A 67 -19.42 19.95 -37.14
CA SER A 67 -20.24 19.69 -38.33
C SER A 67 -21.50 20.57 -38.44
N GLY A 68 -21.68 21.57 -37.57
CA GLY A 68 -22.93 22.32 -37.46
C GLY A 68 -22.81 23.84 -37.26
N ARG A 69 -23.97 24.51 -37.15
CA ARG A 69 -24.07 25.93 -36.79
C ARG A 69 -24.10 26.10 -35.27
N ILE A 70 -23.64 27.25 -34.79
CA ILE A 70 -23.64 27.63 -33.37
C ILE A 70 -25.08 27.86 -32.89
N GLY A 71 -25.51 27.10 -31.87
CA GLY A 71 -26.81 27.30 -31.23
C GLY A 71 -26.96 26.48 -29.95
N LEU A 72 -27.64 27.04 -28.94
CA LEU A 72 -27.94 26.38 -27.66
C LEU A 72 -29.42 26.61 -27.32
N ARG A 73 -30.14 25.52 -27.05
CA ARG A 73 -31.49 25.56 -26.47
C ARG A 73 -31.44 24.85 -25.12
N LEU A 74 -31.83 25.53 -24.06
CA LEU A 74 -31.78 25.02 -22.68
C LEU A 74 -33.15 25.12 -22.03
N GLU A 75 -33.50 24.10 -21.26
CA GLU A 75 -34.61 24.13 -20.32
C GLU A 75 -34.14 23.57 -18.98
N THR A 76 -34.53 24.22 -17.88
CA THR A 76 -34.06 23.88 -16.52
C THR A 76 -35.23 23.58 -15.62
N TYR A 77 -35.18 22.44 -14.91
CA TYR A 77 -36.23 21.99 -14.00
C TYR A 77 -35.72 22.00 -12.55
N GLY A 78 -36.53 22.51 -11.61
CA GLY A 78 -36.18 22.58 -10.19
C GLY A 78 -37.37 22.91 -9.29
N CYS A 79 -37.15 22.88 -7.97
CA CYS A 79 -38.13 23.28 -6.95
C CYS A 79 -37.71 24.59 -6.28
N PRO A 80 -38.65 25.42 -5.78
CA PRO A 80 -38.31 26.60 -4.98
C PRO A 80 -37.50 26.21 -3.73
N TYR A 81 -36.48 27.01 -3.40
CA TYR A 81 -35.64 26.83 -2.22
C TYR A 81 -35.80 28.04 -1.28
N THR A 82 -36.25 27.80 -0.05
CA THR A 82 -36.33 28.80 1.02
C THR A 82 -35.19 28.58 2.00
N SER A 83 -34.52 29.65 2.42
CA SER A 83 -33.44 29.56 3.39
C SER A 83 -33.42 30.69 4.39
N ASP A 84 -33.01 30.38 5.62
CA ASP A 84 -32.81 31.36 6.68
C ASP A 84 -31.34 31.75 6.75
N VAL A 85 -31.07 33.04 6.58
CA VAL A 85 -29.72 33.58 6.47
C VAL A 85 -29.48 34.62 7.55
N VAL A 86 -28.26 34.64 8.05
CA VAL A 86 -27.76 35.61 9.03
C VAL A 86 -26.33 36.03 8.67
N SER A 87 -25.97 37.29 8.90
CA SER A 87 -24.61 37.80 8.72
C SER A 87 -23.95 38.25 10.02
N PHE A 88 -22.63 38.08 10.05
CA PHE A 88 -21.74 38.44 11.14
C PHE A 88 -20.66 39.38 10.61
N ASP A 89 -20.45 40.52 11.28
CA ASP A 89 -19.50 41.55 10.88
C ASP A 89 -18.10 41.39 11.50
N GLY A 90 -17.93 40.41 12.39
CA GLY A 90 -16.70 40.18 13.17
C GLY A 90 -16.59 41.02 14.45
N GLY A 91 -17.58 41.86 14.76
CA GLY A 91 -17.67 42.62 16.00
C GLY A 91 -17.85 41.74 17.23
N SER A 92 -17.43 42.21 18.40
CA SER A 92 -17.52 41.45 19.67
C SER A 92 -18.96 41.18 20.12
N SER A 93 -19.92 41.98 19.66
CA SER A 93 -21.36 41.83 19.92
C SER A 93 -22.11 41.05 18.84
N SER A 94 -21.46 40.73 17.72
CA SER A 94 -22.07 40.06 16.57
C SER A 94 -21.95 38.54 16.71
N GLY A 95 -22.86 37.93 17.46
CA GLY A 95 -22.91 36.49 17.70
C GLY A 95 -24.29 36.02 18.16
N LEU A 96 -24.56 34.72 18.03
CA LEU A 96 -25.73 34.06 18.58
C LEU A 96 -25.32 33.11 19.72
N VAL A 97 -26.06 33.13 20.81
CA VAL A 97 -25.90 32.22 21.94
C VAL A 97 -27.22 31.51 22.19
N PHE A 98 -27.22 30.20 21.98
CA PHE A 98 -28.33 29.30 22.30
C PHE A 98 -28.07 28.61 23.65
N ARG A 99 -29.08 28.60 24.53
CA ARG A 99 -29.04 27.89 25.81
C ARG A 99 -30.09 26.79 25.82
N SER A 100 -29.64 25.55 26.02
CA SER A 100 -30.54 24.39 25.99
C SER A 100 -31.48 24.39 27.20
N PRO A 101 -32.82 24.35 27.01
CA PRO A 101 -33.79 24.35 28.10
C PRO A 101 -33.95 22.98 28.79
N VAL A 102 -33.44 21.89 28.21
CA VAL A 102 -33.65 20.51 28.69
C VAL A 102 -32.32 19.76 28.80
N SER A 103 -31.94 19.41 30.03
CA SER A 103 -30.77 18.55 30.34
C SER A 103 -31.14 17.07 30.19
N ARG A 104 -31.42 16.60 28.96
CA ARG A 104 -31.57 15.17 28.68
C ARG A 104 -30.27 14.64 28.07
N ARG A 105 -29.75 13.55 28.64
CA ARG A 105 -28.60 12.82 28.08
C ARG A 105 -28.95 12.33 26.68
N THR A 106 -28.31 12.89 25.66
CA THR A 106 -28.44 12.46 24.28
C THR A 106 -27.22 11.62 23.91
N SER A 107 -27.44 10.42 23.36
CA SER A 107 -26.35 9.63 22.74
C SER A 107 -25.96 10.17 21.36
N ARG A 108 -26.71 11.15 20.86
CA ARG A 108 -26.58 11.75 19.54
C ARG A 108 -26.91 13.25 19.57
N ASP A 109 -25.95 14.06 19.17
CA ASP A 109 -26.10 15.50 18.96
C ASP A 109 -25.71 15.82 17.51
N VAL A 110 -26.50 16.66 16.84
CA VAL A 110 -26.27 17.05 15.45
C VAL A 110 -26.35 18.56 15.31
N VAL A 111 -25.28 19.16 14.80
CA VAL A 111 -25.27 20.54 14.32
C VAL A 111 -25.09 20.53 12.82
N THR A 112 -25.96 21.21 12.08
CA THR A 112 -25.79 21.44 10.64
C THR A 112 -25.93 22.91 10.31
N LEU A 113 -25.09 23.41 9.42
CA LEU A 113 -25.13 24.77 8.92
C LEU A 113 -24.51 24.83 7.53
N LYS A 114 -24.69 25.96 6.85
CA LYS A 114 -23.80 26.37 5.77
C LYS A 114 -23.17 27.71 6.12
N PHE A 115 -21.93 27.92 5.70
CA PHE A 115 -21.25 29.19 5.90
C PHE A 115 -20.60 29.70 4.62
N LYS A 116 -20.36 31.01 4.59
CA LYS A 116 -19.73 31.72 3.49
C LYS A 116 -18.88 32.87 4.02
N THR A 117 -17.63 33.02 3.57
CA THR A 117 -16.71 34.07 4.05
C THR A 117 -15.59 34.41 3.06
N LEU A 118 -15.02 35.63 3.18
CA LEU A 118 -13.75 36.07 2.57
C LEU A 118 -12.55 35.93 3.50
N ARG A 119 -12.79 35.64 4.78
CA ARG A 119 -11.73 35.54 5.79
C ARG A 119 -11.26 34.10 5.83
N ASN A 120 -9.95 33.91 5.81
CA ASN A 120 -9.33 32.61 5.99
C ASN A 120 -9.20 32.19 7.47
N SER A 121 -9.69 33.02 8.41
CA SER A 121 -9.65 32.72 9.85
C SER A 121 -10.88 33.24 10.59
N GLY A 122 -11.42 32.47 11.53
CA GLY A 122 -12.49 32.93 12.44
C GLY A 122 -13.18 31.79 13.19
N THR A 123 -13.74 32.07 14.38
CA THR A 123 -14.50 31.06 15.15
C THR A 123 -15.94 30.96 14.65
N LEU A 124 -16.30 29.83 14.03
CA LEU A 124 -17.66 29.57 13.53
C LEU A 124 -18.61 29.22 14.67
N LEU A 125 -18.23 28.24 15.48
CA LEU A 125 -19.09 27.67 16.52
C LEU A 125 -18.27 27.20 17.72
N ARG A 126 -18.86 27.32 18.90
CA ARG A 126 -18.35 26.75 20.14
C ARG A 126 -19.49 26.09 20.91
N ALA A 127 -19.30 24.84 21.29
CA ALA A 127 -20.20 24.07 22.13
C ALA A 127 -19.55 23.85 23.51
N GLU A 128 -20.20 24.30 24.57
CA GLU A 128 -19.73 24.18 25.95
C GLU A 128 -20.70 23.32 26.75
N GLY A 129 -20.15 22.43 27.59
CA GLY A 129 -20.91 21.63 28.55
C GLY A 129 -20.63 22.03 29.99
N ARG A 130 -21.41 21.49 30.94
CA ARG A 130 -21.40 21.84 32.37
C ARG A 130 -20.05 21.74 33.08
N ASP A 131 -19.20 20.81 32.64
CA ASP A 131 -17.89 20.55 33.23
C ASP A 131 -16.78 21.47 32.72
N GLY A 132 -17.10 22.46 31.86
CA GLY A 132 -16.13 23.30 31.16
C GLY A 132 -15.42 22.59 30.00
N LEU A 133 -15.80 21.34 29.70
CA LEU A 133 -15.39 20.62 28.51
C LEU A 133 -16.23 21.08 27.32
N GLY A 134 -15.58 21.22 26.15
CA GLY A 134 -16.26 21.68 24.95
C GLY A 134 -15.51 21.40 23.67
N PHE A 135 -16.15 21.71 22.55
CA PHE A 135 -15.53 21.71 21.23
C PHE A 135 -15.70 23.08 20.57
N SER A 136 -14.72 23.49 19.77
CA SER A 136 -14.86 24.62 18.86
C SER A 136 -14.60 24.21 17.41
N LEU A 137 -15.35 24.83 16.51
CA LEU A 137 -15.12 24.83 15.07
C LEU A 137 -14.52 26.17 14.69
N GLU A 138 -13.26 26.14 14.27
CA GLU A 138 -12.50 27.33 13.95
C GLU A 138 -11.95 27.23 12.52
N LEU A 139 -12.18 28.27 11.71
CA LEU A 139 -11.53 28.41 10.42
C LEU A 139 -10.11 28.91 10.66
N GLU A 140 -9.12 28.21 10.12
CA GLU A 140 -7.69 28.58 10.18
C GLU A 140 -7.06 28.32 8.81
N LYS A 141 -6.47 29.36 8.19
CA LYS A 141 -5.87 29.31 6.85
C LYS A 141 -6.80 28.67 5.80
N GLY A 142 -8.10 29.01 5.86
CA GLY A 142 -9.10 28.49 4.93
C GLY A 142 -9.47 27.02 5.13
N LYS A 143 -9.08 26.40 6.26
CA LYS A 143 -9.45 25.03 6.66
C LYS A 143 -10.29 25.04 7.92
N LEU A 144 -11.24 24.12 8.04
CA LEU A 144 -12.07 24.02 9.22
C LEU A 144 -11.45 23.04 10.23
N LEU A 145 -11.17 23.53 11.43
CA LEU A 145 -10.57 22.77 12.51
C LEU A 145 -11.59 22.47 13.59
N LEU A 146 -11.63 21.21 14.02
CA LEU A 146 -12.33 20.79 15.23
C LEU A 146 -11.31 20.73 16.37
N LEU A 147 -11.50 21.56 17.39
CA LEU A 147 -10.61 21.67 18.54
C LEU A 147 -11.31 21.20 19.81
N LYS A 148 -10.60 20.44 20.64
CA LYS A 148 -11.00 20.12 22.01
C LYS A 148 -10.65 21.28 22.92
N GLN A 149 -11.60 21.67 23.76
CA GLN A 149 -11.41 22.63 24.83
C GLN A 149 -11.40 21.92 26.20
N GLY A 150 -10.42 22.21 27.04
CA GLY A 150 -10.25 21.57 28.35
C GLY A 150 -10.93 22.33 29.49
N ARG A 151 -11.01 21.67 30.65
CA ARG A 151 -11.71 22.15 31.88
C ARG A 151 -11.18 23.48 32.46
N THR A 152 -9.98 23.90 32.08
CA THR A 152 -9.37 25.15 32.58
C THR A 152 -8.85 25.98 31.41
N SER A 153 -8.97 27.30 31.49
CA SER A 153 -8.53 28.24 30.44
C SER A 153 -7.01 28.19 30.13
N ALA A 154 -6.22 27.45 30.92
CA ALA A 154 -4.79 27.26 30.76
C ALA A 154 -4.41 26.03 29.91
N SER A 155 -5.33 25.11 29.63
CA SER A 155 -5.03 23.96 28.75
C SER A 155 -5.10 24.39 27.28
N GLU A 156 -4.01 24.22 26.53
CA GLU A 156 -4.00 24.51 25.10
C GLU A 156 -5.07 23.70 24.35
N PRO A 157 -5.81 24.31 23.40
CA PRO A 157 -6.77 23.59 22.58
C PRO A 157 -6.07 22.49 21.77
N ARG A 158 -6.54 21.24 21.90
CA ARG A 158 -5.98 20.12 21.14
C ARG A 158 -6.77 19.93 19.85
N ARG A 159 -6.09 19.97 18.71
CA ARG A 159 -6.68 19.67 17.40
C ARG A 159 -7.12 18.21 17.34
N LEU A 160 -8.37 17.98 16.96
CA LEU A 160 -8.97 16.65 16.80
C LEU A 160 -9.13 16.25 15.33
N ALA A 161 -9.53 17.20 14.47
CA ALA A 161 -9.72 17.00 13.04
C ALA A 161 -9.48 18.32 12.28
N SER A 162 -9.24 18.20 10.97
CA SER A 162 -9.01 19.32 10.06
C SER A 162 -9.56 18.97 8.68
N LEU A 163 -10.63 19.62 8.26
CA LEU A 163 -11.35 19.28 7.03
C LEU A 163 -11.66 20.50 6.17
N GLY A 164 -11.74 20.29 4.85
CA GLY A 164 -11.91 21.33 3.86
C GLY A 164 -10.63 22.14 3.60
N SER A 165 -10.66 22.91 2.52
CA SER A 165 -9.58 23.82 2.14
C SER A 165 -10.14 24.94 1.27
N LEU A 166 -9.46 26.08 1.26
CA LEU A 166 -9.84 27.27 0.50
C LEU A 166 -11.30 27.71 0.78
N LEU A 167 -11.78 27.51 2.01
CA LEU A 167 -13.16 27.81 2.42
C LEU A 167 -13.43 29.33 2.56
N ASP A 168 -12.49 30.16 2.13
CA ASP A 168 -12.51 31.63 2.11
C ASP A 168 -12.82 32.18 0.70
N ASP A 169 -13.48 31.38 -0.13
CA ASP A 169 -13.73 31.62 -1.55
C ASP A 169 -15.05 32.34 -1.86
N GLN A 170 -15.80 32.76 -0.83
CA GLN A 170 -17.15 33.32 -0.92
C GLN A 170 -18.22 32.39 -1.50
N HIS A 171 -18.05 31.07 -1.42
CA HIS A 171 -19.12 30.12 -1.69
C HIS A 171 -19.74 29.60 -0.39
N TRP A 172 -20.93 29.02 -0.53
CA TRP A 172 -21.61 28.36 0.57
C TRP A 172 -21.02 26.96 0.76
N HIS A 173 -20.41 26.72 1.91
CA HIS A 173 -19.90 25.43 2.33
C HIS A 173 -20.83 24.80 3.36
N HIS A 174 -21.18 23.53 3.17
CA HIS A 174 -21.98 22.79 4.14
C HIS A 174 -21.09 22.24 5.25
N VAL A 175 -21.53 22.36 6.50
CA VAL A 175 -20.85 21.79 7.67
C VAL A 175 -21.86 21.00 8.48
N ALA A 176 -21.49 19.77 8.85
CA ALA A 176 -22.22 18.97 9.81
C ALA A 176 -21.28 18.42 10.88
N VAL A 177 -21.71 18.50 12.14
CA VAL A 177 -21.06 17.82 13.26
C VAL A 177 -22.06 16.88 13.89
N GLU A 178 -21.81 15.59 13.78
CA GLU A 178 -22.65 14.54 14.35
C GLU A 178 -21.87 13.74 15.40
N ARG A 179 -22.29 13.81 16.65
CA ARG A 179 -21.81 12.95 17.71
C ARG A 179 -22.62 11.66 17.74
N ARG A 180 -21.95 10.50 17.82
CA ARG A 180 -22.55 9.18 18.07
C ARG A 180 -21.76 8.44 19.13
N SER A 181 -22.25 8.43 20.36
CA SER A 181 -21.63 7.77 21.51
C SER A 181 -20.13 8.14 21.68
N SER A 182 -19.21 7.28 21.23
CA SER A 182 -17.76 7.43 21.35
C SER A 182 -17.06 8.06 20.14
N HIS A 183 -17.79 8.44 19.09
CA HIS A 183 -17.22 9.03 17.88
C HIS A 183 -17.94 10.32 17.47
N LEU A 184 -17.22 11.21 16.80
CA LEU A 184 -17.74 12.44 16.20
C LEU A 184 -17.43 12.43 14.70
N ASN A 185 -18.44 12.66 13.87
CA ASN A 185 -18.30 12.82 12.43
C ASN A 185 -18.33 14.31 12.11
N LEU A 186 -17.23 14.83 11.55
CA LEU A 186 -17.17 16.16 10.99
C LEU A 186 -17.32 16.04 9.47
N THR A 187 -18.37 16.64 8.92
CA THR A 187 -18.59 16.72 7.47
C THR A 187 -18.38 18.15 7.01
N VAL A 188 -17.58 18.34 5.97
CA VAL A 188 -17.43 19.59 5.23
C VAL A 188 -17.71 19.29 3.76
N ASP A 189 -18.73 19.94 3.22
CA ASP A 189 -19.31 19.68 1.91
C ASP A 189 -19.68 18.19 1.73
N LYS A 190 -18.85 17.45 0.99
CA LYS A 190 -19.06 16.01 0.71
C LYS A 190 -18.13 15.09 1.51
N HIS A 191 -17.13 15.65 2.19
CA HIS A 191 -16.12 14.87 2.89
C HIS A 191 -16.49 14.73 4.35
N THR A 192 -16.36 13.53 4.92
CA THR A 192 -16.63 13.27 6.34
C THR A 192 -15.41 12.62 6.98
N GLU A 193 -14.93 13.21 8.07
CA GLU A 193 -13.86 12.68 8.91
C GLU A 193 -14.45 12.16 10.23
N ARG A 194 -14.14 10.91 10.58
CA ARG A 194 -14.59 10.28 11.83
C ARG A 194 -13.50 10.34 12.88
N VAL A 195 -13.82 10.93 14.02
CA VAL A 195 -12.90 11.19 15.12
C VAL A 195 -13.29 10.37 16.34
N GLN A 196 -12.33 9.71 16.97
CA GLN A 196 -12.53 9.08 18.28
C GLN A 196 -12.62 10.16 19.35
N ILE A 197 -13.71 10.19 20.11
CA ILE A 197 -13.85 11.13 21.21
C ILE A 197 -13.14 10.55 22.45
N PRO A 198 -12.34 11.35 23.19
CA PRO A 198 -11.74 10.92 24.45
C PRO A 198 -12.80 10.41 25.46
N ALA A 199 -12.44 9.43 26.29
CA ALA A 199 -13.36 8.76 27.22
C ALA A 199 -14.05 9.72 28.21
N GLU A 200 -13.43 10.86 28.52
CA GLU A 200 -14.00 11.95 29.34
C GLU A 200 -15.28 12.58 28.75
N PHE A 201 -15.55 12.43 27.45
CA PHE A 201 -16.79 12.91 26.80
C PHE A 201 -17.92 11.87 26.78
N SER A 202 -17.73 10.71 27.43
CA SER A 202 -18.75 9.65 27.54
C SER A 202 -20.07 10.14 28.14
N HIS A 203 -20.02 11.20 28.96
CA HIS A 203 -21.17 11.81 29.64
C HIS A 203 -21.34 13.31 29.34
N TRP A 204 -20.70 13.82 28.29
CA TRP A 204 -20.78 15.24 27.94
C TRP A 204 -22.16 15.58 27.37
N ASP A 205 -22.74 16.72 27.75
CA ASP A 205 -24.00 17.26 27.23
C ASP A 205 -23.78 18.75 26.90
N VAL A 206 -24.32 19.22 25.77
CA VAL A 206 -24.19 20.63 25.35
C VAL A 206 -25.17 21.50 26.12
N GLU A 207 -24.65 22.45 26.90
CA GLU A 207 -25.44 23.42 27.67
C GLU A 207 -25.62 24.72 26.89
N GLN A 208 -24.52 25.20 26.30
CA GLN A 208 -24.47 26.45 25.55
C GLN A 208 -23.81 26.24 24.18
N LEU A 209 -24.45 26.79 23.15
CA LEU A 209 -23.90 26.88 21.81
C LEU A 209 -23.69 28.36 21.45
N SER A 210 -22.45 28.75 21.17
CA SER A 210 -22.10 30.11 20.74
C SER A 210 -21.65 30.08 19.28
N VAL A 211 -22.17 31.01 18.48
CA VAL A 211 -21.97 31.06 17.02
C VAL A 211 -21.54 32.47 16.62
N GLY A 212 -20.51 32.57 15.78
CA GLY A 212 -20.01 33.81 15.21
C GLY A 212 -19.03 34.59 16.11
N ALA A 213 -19.41 34.87 17.36
CA ALA A 213 -18.54 35.57 18.32
C ALA A 213 -18.39 34.80 19.63
N VAL A 214 -17.21 34.93 20.23
CA VAL A 214 -16.86 34.31 21.51
C VAL A 214 -16.93 35.35 22.61
N GLN A 215 -17.91 35.25 23.51
CA GLN A 215 -17.90 36.04 24.74
C GLN A 215 -16.87 35.45 25.71
N GLY A 216 -15.67 36.04 25.76
CA GLY A 216 -14.67 35.72 26.78
C GLY A 216 -14.86 36.61 28.01
N PHE A 217 -15.31 36.04 29.13
CA PHE A 217 -15.05 36.63 30.44
C PHE A 217 -13.57 36.37 30.80
N SER A 218 -12.66 37.26 30.40
CA SER A 218 -11.47 37.70 31.15
C SER A 218 -10.35 38.24 30.27
N SER A 219 -9.69 39.25 30.83
CA SER A 219 -8.64 40.09 30.29
C SER A 219 -7.25 39.48 30.48
N GLN A 220 -6.90 38.44 29.72
CA GLN A 220 -5.50 38.00 29.61
C GLN A 220 -5.15 37.54 28.18
N LYS A 221 -4.07 38.13 27.65
CA LYS A 221 -3.48 37.87 26.33
C LYS A 221 -3.14 36.39 26.18
N SER A 222 -3.94 35.64 25.42
CA SER A 222 -3.50 34.39 24.79
C SER A 222 -2.96 34.71 23.39
N LEU A 223 -1.81 34.13 23.05
CA LEU A 223 -0.89 34.52 21.97
C LEU A 223 -1.39 34.22 20.54
N VAL A 224 -2.65 33.81 20.36
CA VAL A 224 -3.30 33.66 19.04
C VAL A 224 -4.61 34.42 19.09
N SER A 225 -4.65 35.59 18.45
CA SER A 225 -5.82 36.47 18.35
C SER A 225 -7.02 35.71 17.77
N LYS A 226 -7.88 35.13 18.61
CA LYS A 226 -9.15 34.52 18.16
C LYS A 226 -10.03 35.61 17.56
N ARG A 227 -10.07 35.68 16.23
CA ARG A 227 -10.95 36.59 15.48
C ARG A 227 -12.36 35.99 15.46
N ASN A 228 -13.36 36.83 15.69
CA ASN A 228 -14.76 36.44 15.48
C ASN A 228 -14.99 36.14 13.99
N PHE A 229 -15.98 35.30 13.70
CA PHE A 229 -16.36 35.02 12.33
C PHE A 229 -16.93 36.27 11.66
N GLN A 230 -16.48 36.53 10.43
CA GLN A 230 -17.02 37.55 9.56
C GLN A 230 -17.50 36.85 8.29
N GLY A 231 -18.79 36.93 7.98
CA GLY A 231 -19.39 36.16 6.89
C GLY A 231 -20.87 35.92 7.11
N CYS A 232 -21.43 34.95 6.39
CA CYS A 232 -22.84 34.60 6.47
C CYS A 232 -23.03 33.13 6.85
N LEU A 233 -24.12 32.83 7.56
CA LEU A 233 -24.58 31.48 7.84
C LEU A 233 -25.98 31.27 7.24
N GLU A 234 -26.23 30.06 6.75
CA GLU A 234 -27.51 29.61 6.21
C GLU A 234 -27.96 28.33 6.91
N ASN A 235 -29.24 28.28 7.30
CA ASN A 235 -29.92 27.11 7.89
C ASN A 235 -29.16 26.48 9.08
N LEU A 236 -28.83 27.28 10.09
CA LEU A 236 -28.20 26.81 11.32
C LEU A 236 -29.20 25.99 12.17
N LEU A 237 -28.98 24.70 12.21
CA LEU A 237 -29.83 23.71 12.88
C LEU A 237 -29.07 23.02 14.00
N TYR A 238 -29.68 22.94 15.17
CA TYR A 238 -29.21 22.15 16.31
C TYR A 238 -30.28 21.15 16.73
N ASN A 239 -29.99 19.84 16.62
CA ASN A 239 -30.94 18.77 16.93
C ASN A 239 -32.34 18.95 16.28
N GLY A 240 -32.38 19.53 15.08
CA GLY A 240 -33.60 19.81 14.32
C GLY A 240 -34.24 21.18 14.58
N HIS A 241 -33.75 21.96 15.56
CA HIS A 241 -34.22 23.32 15.82
C HIS A 241 -33.43 24.35 14.99
N ASN A 242 -34.14 25.21 14.25
CA ASN A 242 -33.55 26.29 13.46
C ASN A 242 -33.26 27.51 14.35
N LEU A 243 -31.99 27.72 14.69
CA LEU A 243 -31.60 28.77 15.63
C LEU A 243 -31.73 30.18 15.03
N ILE A 244 -31.68 30.32 13.70
CA ILE A 244 -31.88 31.62 13.02
C ILE A 244 -33.34 32.04 13.12
N GLU A 245 -34.27 31.10 12.92
CA GLU A 245 -35.70 31.34 13.06
C GLU A 245 -36.07 31.72 14.50
N LEU A 246 -35.54 30.99 15.49
CA LEU A 246 -35.74 31.32 16.92
C LEU A 246 -35.20 32.71 17.26
N ALA A 247 -34.02 33.08 16.76
CA ALA A 247 -33.46 34.42 16.94
C ALA A 247 -34.35 35.50 16.29
N ARG A 248 -34.85 35.26 15.06
CA ARG A 248 -35.72 36.21 14.34
C ARG A 248 -37.03 36.46 15.09
N ASN A 249 -37.56 35.43 15.75
CA ASN A 249 -38.79 35.49 16.52
C ASN A 249 -38.59 35.98 17.97
N ASN A 250 -37.37 36.41 18.35
CA ASN A 250 -37.00 36.83 19.72
C ASN A 250 -37.32 35.77 20.80
N ASP A 251 -37.07 34.49 20.51
CA ASP A 251 -37.22 33.40 21.48
C ASP A 251 -36.22 33.55 22.64
N HIS A 252 -36.67 33.34 23.89
CA HIS A 252 -35.84 33.45 25.08
C HIS A 252 -34.63 32.49 25.12
N GLN A 253 -34.65 31.42 24.33
CA GLN A 253 -33.56 30.43 24.27
C GLN A 253 -32.36 30.90 23.43
N VAL A 254 -32.53 31.90 22.56
CA VAL A 254 -31.48 32.44 21.70
C VAL A 254 -31.30 33.93 21.96
N THR A 255 -30.07 34.35 22.23
CA THR A 255 -29.72 35.77 22.42
C THR A 255 -28.58 36.16 21.49
N GLY A 256 -28.62 37.37 20.95
CA GLY A 256 -27.58 37.85 20.04
C GLY A 256 -28.00 39.06 19.22
N ASN A 257 -27.01 39.79 18.69
CA ASN A 257 -27.24 40.89 17.76
C ASN A 257 -26.67 40.50 16.39
N VAL A 258 -27.53 40.30 15.41
CA VAL A 258 -27.17 39.83 14.08
C VAL A 258 -28.09 40.44 13.02
N THR A 259 -27.64 40.45 11.77
CA THR A 259 -28.46 40.92 10.65
C THR A 259 -29.02 39.73 9.87
N PHE A 260 -30.34 39.66 9.68
CA PHE A 260 -31.03 38.55 8.98
C PHE A 260 -30.96 38.66 7.43
N SER A 261 -29.87 39.21 6.92
CA SER A 261 -29.57 39.31 5.50
C SER A 261 -28.07 39.12 5.28
N CYS A 262 -27.68 38.65 4.11
CA CYS A 262 -26.27 38.53 3.72
C CYS A 262 -25.98 39.56 2.64
N ALA A 263 -25.18 40.57 2.97
CA ALA A 263 -24.66 41.51 1.98
C ALA A 263 -23.52 40.85 1.20
N GLU A 264 -23.52 41.00 -0.12
CA GLU A 264 -22.51 40.42 -1.00
C GLU A 264 -21.46 41.48 -1.36
N PRO A 265 -20.30 41.55 -0.67
CA PRO A 265 -19.23 42.44 -1.11
C PRO A 265 -18.68 41.96 -2.46
N VAL A 266 -18.74 42.82 -3.47
CA VAL A 266 -18.20 42.54 -4.81
C VAL A 266 -16.68 42.53 -4.72
N SER A 267 -16.07 41.35 -4.74
CA SER A 267 -14.62 41.16 -4.77
C SER A 267 -14.24 40.38 -6.03
N VAL A 268 -13.98 41.10 -7.11
CA VAL A 268 -13.55 40.52 -8.38
C VAL A 268 -12.09 40.08 -8.27
N ALA A 269 -11.81 38.82 -8.58
CA ALA A 269 -10.46 38.29 -8.71
C ALA A 269 -10.17 37.96 -10.18
N VAL A 270 -8.89 37.96 -10.55
CA VAL A 270 -8.41 37.51 -11.85
C VAL A 270 -7.51 36.29 -11.67
N THR A 271 -7.68 35.27 -12.51
CA THR A 271 -6.85 34.07 -12.56
C THR A 271 -5.98 34.08 -13.81
N PHE A 272 -4.68 33.91 -13.59
CA PHE A 272 -3.67 33.69 -14.62
C PHE A 272 -3.53 32.19 -14.83
N THR A 273 -4.05 31.67 -15.94
CA THR A 273 -4.21 30.23 -16.16
C THR A 273 -2.96 29.56 -16.73
N GLY A 274 -2.12 30.30 -17.44
CA GLY A 274 -0.95 29.72 -18.10
C GLY A 274 0.05 30.75 -18.64
N PRO A 275 1.02 30.30 -19.46
CA PRO A 275 2.15 31.12 -19.88
C PRO A 275 1.79 32.31 -20.79
N GLN A 276 0.62 32.30 -21.41
CA GLN A 276 0.14 33.39 -22.25
C GLN A 276 -0.70 34.42 -21.47
N SER A 277 -0.88 34.21 -20.16
CA SER A 277 -1.72 35.05 -19.32
C SER A 277 -1.00 36.34 -18.93
N PHE A 278 -1.60 37.50 -19.21
CA PHE A 278 -1.12 38.79 -18.73
C PHE A 278 -2.27 39.78 -18.55
N LEU A 279 -2.09 40.75 -17.65
CA LEU A 279 -2.94 41.93 -17.51
C LEU A 279 -2.07 43.19 -17.64
N GLN A 280 -2.32 43.96 -18.70
CA GLN A 280 -1.70 45.26 -18.94
C GLN A 280 -2.63 46.37 -18.45
N LEU A 281 -2.16 47.20 -17.52
CA LEU A 281 -2.88 48.37 -17.01
C LEU A 281 -2.11 49.66 -17.36
N PRO A 282 -2.81 50.79 -17.58
CA PRO A 282 -2.16 52.08 -17.78
C PRO A 282 -1.44 52.53 -16.49
N GLY A 283 -0.24 53.10 -16.64
CA GLY A 283 0.46 53.78 -15.55
C GLY A 283 -0.24 55.09 -15.14
N ALA A 284 0.12 55.62 -13.97
CA ALA A 284 -0.41 56.89 -13.50
C ALA A 284 0.06 58.04 -14.41
N THR A 285 -0.85 58.94 -14.81
CA THR A 285 -0.50 60.13 -15.60
C THR A 285 0.43 61.04 -14.80
N ALA A 286 1.46 61.57 -15.46
CA ALA A 286 2.65 62.24 -14.91
C ALA A 286 2.40 63.59 -14.18
N SER A 287 1.41 63.67 -13.29
CA SER A 287 1.01 64.90 -12.60
C SER A 287 1.29 64.90 -11.09
N SER A 288 1.84 63.83 -10.50
CA SER A 288 2.24 63.82 -9.08
C SER A 288 3.75 63.60 -8.91
N SER A 289 4.45 64.67 -8.52
CA SER A 289 5.87 64.69 -8.14
C SER A 289 6.19 63.96 -6.82
N GLY A 290 5.40 62.96 -6.43
CA GLY A 290 5.33 62.43 -5.05
C GLY A 290 5.82 61.00 -4.80
N GLY A 291 6.10 60.20 -5.85
CA GLY A 291 6.49 58.78 -5.73
C GLY A 291 5.39 57.80 -6.15
N VAL A 292 5.71 56.50 -6.22
CA VAL A 292 4.81 55.42 -6.69
C VAL A 292 4.32 54.56 -5.53
N SER A 293 3.03 54.26 -5.50
CA SER A 293 2.38 53.36 -4.53
C SER A 293 1.56 52.29 -5.25
N LEU A 294 2.00 51.05 -5.20
CA LEU A 294 1.34 49.89 -5.81
C LEU A 294 0.97 48.88 -4.74
N GLY A 295 -0.20 48.27 -4.86
CA GLY A 295 -0.58 47.19 -3.96
C GLY A 295 -1.52 46.20 -4.61
N PHE A 296 -1.45 44.93 -4.21
CA PHE A 296 -2.33 43.88 -4.69
C PHE A 296 -2.32 42.71 -3.73
N GLN A 297 -3.35 41.86 -3.82
CA GLN A 297 -3.32 40.56 -3.17
C GLN A 297 -3.09 39.47 -4.22
N PHE A 298 -2.28 38.47 -3.88
CA PHE A 298 -2.13 37.28 -4.72
C PHE A 298 -2.23 36.00 -3.89
N ARG A 299 -2.58 34.89 -4.56
CA ARG A 299 -2.42 33.54 -4.01
C ARG A 299 -2.02 32.55 -5.11
N THR A 300 -1.16 31.60 -4.78
CA THR A 300 -0.68 30.57 -5.70
C THR A 300 -0.16 29.35 -4.93
N TRP A 301 -0.03 28.21 -5.62
CA TRP A 301 0.73 27.04 -5.16
C TRP A 301 2.16 27.00 -5.71
N ASN A 302 2.47 27.81 -6.72
CA ASN A 302 3.77 27.81 -7.38
C ASN A 302 4.81 28.57 -6.54
N LYS A 303 6.01 27.98 -6.43
CA LYS A 303 7.14 28.59 -5.72
C LYS A 303 7.79 29.75 -6.48
N ALA A 304 7.53 29.87 -7.77
CA ALA A 304 8.08 30.91 -8.63
C ALA A 304 7.05 31.41 -9.65
N GLY A 305 7.17 32.68 -10.05
CA GLY A 305 6.27 33.32 -11.01
C GLY A 305 6.45 34.84 -11.06
N LEU A 306 6.40 35.43 -12.26
CA LEU A 306 6.44 36.89 -12.43
C LEU A 306 5.11 37.54 -12.01
N LEU A 307 5.11 38.33 -10.94
CA LEU A 307 3.88 38.98 -10.45
C LEU A 307 3.60 40.30 -11.14
N LEU A 308 4.62 41.15 -11.25
CA LEU A 308 4.50 42.50 -11.81
C LEU A 308 5.81 42.92 -12.49
N THR A 309 5.70 43.60 -13.64
CA THR A 309 6.82 44.26 -14.31
C THR A 309 6.41 45.58 -14.95
N PHE A 310 7.33 46.54 -14.98
CA PHE A 310 7.18 47.82 -15.68
C PHE A 310 8.54 48.47 -15.99
N ASP A 311 8.55 49.36 -16.97
CA ASP A 311 9.74 50.07 -17.44
C ASP A 311 9.95 51.39 -16.66
N LEU A 312 11.22 51.76 -16.43
CA LEU A 312 11.63 52.98 -15.69
C LEU A 312 11.86 54.18 -16.63
N PRO A 313 11.45 55.40 -16.24
CA PRO A 313 11.62 56.60 -17.07
C PRO A 313 13.09 57.04 -17.21
N GLN A 314 13.46 57.46 -18.43
CA GLN A 314 14.77 57.98 -18.88
C GLN A 314 16.02 57.13 -18.54
N GLN A 315 16.67 56.62 -19.60
CA GLN A 315 17.93 55.83 -19.66
C GLN A 315 17.84 54.29 -19.60
N GLY A 316 16.65 53.70 -19.72
CA GLY A 316 16.48 52.25 -19.87
C GLY A 316 16.65 51.46 -18.57
N GLY A 317 15.68 50.60 -18.27
CA GLY A 317 15.71 49.70 -17.13
C GLY A 317 14.32 49.16 -16.82
N VAL A 318 14.27 47.98 -16.18
CA VAL A 318 13.01 47.24 -15.92
C VAL A 318 12.96 46.84 -14.46
N VAL A 319 11.80 47.03 -13.82
CA VAL A 319 11.52 46.54 -12.47
C VAL A 319 10.77 45.22 -12.56
N TRP A 320 11.27 44.22 -11.85
CA TRP A 320 10.72 42.87 -11.80
C TRP A 320 10.30 42.59 -10.37
N LEU A 321 9.04 42.27 -10.16
CA LEU A 321 8.52 41.77 -8.89
C LEU A 321 8.00 40.36 -9.11
N TYR A 322 8.62 39.37 -8.48
CA TYR A 322 8.39 37.96 -8.78
C TYR A 322 8.52 37.10 -7.53
N LEU A 323 7.99 35.88 -7.60
CA LEU A 323 8.22 34.83 -6.63
C LEU A 323 9.44 34.01 -7.02
N SER A 324 10.28 33.69 -6.04
CA SER A 324 11.36 32.71 -6.16
C SER A 324 11.57 32.02 -4.82
N GLU A 325 11.61 30.69 -4.83
CA GLU A 325 11.70 29.86 -3.61
C GLU A 325 10.60 30.18 -2.59
N ALA A 326 9.40 30.52 -3.07
CA ALA A 326 8.26 30.96 -2.27
C ALA A 326 8.51 32.23 -1.44
N ARG A 327 9.42 33.10 -1.89
CA ARG A 327 9.67 34.44 -1.34
C ARG A 327 9.40 35.50 -2.39
N LEU A 328 8.96 36.68 -1.97
CA LEU A 328 8.78 37.82 -2.87
C LEU A 328 10.15 38.46 -3.11
N ARG A 329 10.53 38.62 -4.38
CA ARG A 329 11.76 39.30 -4.79
C ARG A 329 11.45 40.47 -5.71
N LEU A 330 12.11 41.60 -5.46
CA LEU A 330 12.12 42.76 -6.35
C LEU A 330 13.53 42.94 -6.89
N GLN A 331 13.66 43.01 -8.21
CA GLN A 331 14.93 43.23 -8.89
C GLN A 331 14.82 44.36 -9.91
N ILE A 332 15.80 45.26 -9.94
CA ILE A 332 15.88 46.35 -10.93
C ILE A 332 17.06 46.10 -11.87
N HIS A 333 16.77 45.96 -13.16
CA HIS A 333 17.77 45.74 -14.21
C HIS A 333 18.03 47.02 -15.02
N LYS A 334 19.30 47.27 -15.36
CA LYS A 334 19.73 48.33 -16.30
C LYS A 334 21.00 47.91 -17.03
N GLY A 335 21.00 47.97 -18.37
CA GLY A 335 22.16 47.58 -19.21
C GLY A 335 22.66 46.15 -18.97
N GLY A 336 21.75 45.19 -18.75
CA GLY A 336 22.07 43.78 -18.50
C GLY A 336 22.64 43.46 -17.11
N ARG A 337 22.68 44.43 -16.17
CA ARG A 337 23.15 44.23 -14.78
C ARG A 337 22.01 44.47 -13.78
N ALA A 338 21.99 43.69 -12.71
CA ALA A 338 21.10 43.89 -11.57
C ALA A 338 21.65 45.01 -10.67
N LEU A 339 20.92 46.12 -10.55
CA LEU A 339 21.31 47.28 -9.74
C LEU A 339 20.81 47.21 -8.30
N LEU A 340 19.73 46.47 -8.07
CA LEU A 340 19.10 46.32 -6.76
C LEU A 340 18.35 44.99 -6.70
N GLU A 341 18.45 44.32 -5.56
CA GLU A 341 17.63 43.15 -5.21
C GLU A 341 17.10 43.31 -3.79
N LEU A 342 15.79 43.09 -3.61
CA LEU A 342 15.11 43.06 -2.31
C LEU A 342 14.37 41.72 -2.19
N THR A 343 14.35 41.14 -0.99
CA THR A 343 13.60 39.91 -0.70
C THR A 343 12.73 40.11 0.53
N ALA A 344 11.46 39.71 0.47
CA ALA A 344 10.49 39.85 1.56
C ALA A 344 9.59 38.61 1.67
N GLY A 345 9.20 38.26 2.90
CA GLY A 345 8.30 37.14 3.19
C GLY A 345 8.91 35.75 2.97
N ALA A 346 8.16 34.71 3.35
CA ALA A 346 8.52 33.31 3.18
C ALA A 346 7.26 32.43 3.05
N ALA A 347 7.39 31.30 2.36
CA ALA A 347 6.31 30.33 2.16
C ALA A 347 5.03 30.93 1.52
N LEU A 348 5.19 31.89 0.62
CA LEU A 348 4.09 32.62 -0.04
C LEU A 348 3.32 31.79 -1.10
N ASN A 349 3.54 30.48 -1.13
CA ASN A 349 2.92 29.53 -2.05
C ASN A 349 2.01 28.53 -1.31
N ASP A 350 1.39 28.98 -0.22
CA ASP A 350 0.56 28.18 0.69
C ASP A 350 -0.94 28.20 0.32
N GLY A 351 -1.27 28.76 -0.85
CA GLY A 351 -2.64 28.93 -1.34
C GLY A 351 -3.44 30.02 -0.62
N GLN A 352 -2.86 30.74 0.34
CA GLN A 352 -3.52 31.84 1.04
C GLN A 352 -3.35 33.16 0.28
N TRP A 353 -4.27 34.10 0.53
CA TRP A 353 -4.15 35.46 0.04
C TRP A 353 -3.06 36.23 0.80
N HIS A 354 -2.02 36.64 0.09
CA HIS A 354 -0.96 37.50 0.59
C HIS A 354 -1.13 38.92 0.05
N SER A 355 -0.99 39.92 0.92
CA SER A 355 -1.08 41.34 0.55
C SER A 355 0.30 41.91 0.29
N VAL A 356 0.53 42.39 -0.93
CA VAL A 356 1.78 43.02 -1.36
C VAL A 356 1.59 44.53 -1.48
N GLU A 357 2.52 45.29 -0.91
CA GLU A 357 2.60 46.74 -1.04
C GLU A 357 4.01 47.14 -1.48
N MET A 358 4.13 47.90 -2.57
CA MET A 358 5.37 48.48 -3.07
C MET A 358 5.25 50.01 -3.08
N ASN A 359 6.09 50.67 -2.29
CA ASN A 359 6.10 52.12 -2.14
C ASN A 359 7.47 52.69 -2.46
N SER A 360 7.52 53.69 -3.34
CA SER A 360 8.72 54.45 -3.70
C SER A 360 8.47 55.93 -3.42
N LYS A 361 8.97 56.45 -2.29
CA LYS A 361 8.82 57.88 -1.91
C LYS A 361 10.12 58.42 -1.33
N ARG A 362 10.49 59.66 -1.70
CA ARG A 362 11.66 60.39 -1.14
C ARG A 362 12.99 59.61 -1.20
N GLY A 363 13.25 58.90 -2.31
CA GLY A 363 14.47 58.09 -2.47
C GLY A 363 14.50 56.82 -1.63
N ARG A 364 13.36 56.38 -1.08
CA ARG A 364 13.21 55.11 -0.37
C ARG A 364 12.21 54.22 -1.09
N LEU A 365 12.66 53.04 -1.48
CA LEU A 365 11.86 51.96 -2.04
C LEU A 365 11.61 50.91 -0.94
N THR A 366 10.35 50.58 -0.68
CA THR A 366 9.94 49.56 0.27
C THR A 366 9.02 48.55 -0.40
N VAL A 367 9.24 47.27 -0.14
CA VAL A 367 8.34 46.18 -0.50
C VAL A 367 7.91 45.49 0.78
N ALA A 368 6.61 45.34 0.99
CA ALA A 368 6.04 44.69 2.16
C ALA A 368 5.03 43.62 1.76
N VAL A 369 5.01 42.53 2.52
CA VAL A 369 4.08 41.40 2.44
C VAL A 369 3.46 41.19 3.81
N ASP A 370 2.12 41.12 3.87
CA ASP A 370 1.28 40.83 5.05
C ASP A 370 1.47 41.70 6.31
N LYS A 371 2.40 42.66 6.28
CA LYS A 371 2.76 43.58 7.40
C LYS A 371 3.28 42.85 8.65
N GLU A 372 3.81 41.63 8.50
CA GLU A 372 4.41 40.83 9.58
C GLU A 372 5.93 41.07 9.72
N GLU A 373 6.53 40.65 10.84
CA GLU A 373 7.99 40.72 11.06
C GLU A 373 8.75 39.89 10.02
N GLY A 374 9.74 40.49 9.34
CA GLY A 374 10.44 39.86 8.19
C GLY A 374 9.67 39.93 6.86
N GLY A 375 8.45 40.47 6.87
CA GLY A 375 7.62 40.68 5.68
C GLY A 375 7.96 41.96 4.90
N SER A 376 8.91 42.80 5.35
CA SER A 376 9.26 44.04 4.65
C SER A 376 10.76 44.16 4.36
N ALA A 377 11.08 44.70 3.19
CA ALA A 377 12.43 45.00 2.73
C ALA A 377 12.48 46.43 2.18
N GLN A 378 13.61 47.12 2.40
CA GLN A 378 13.78 48.51 1.98
C GLN A 378 15.17 48.76 1.40
N ALA A 379 15.22 49.68 0.44
CA ALA A 379 16.46 50.20 -0.14
C ALA A 379 16.32 51.67 -0.50
N SER A 380 17.46 52.33 -0.72
CA SER A 380 17.54 53.72 -1.15
C SER A 380 18.20 53.82 -2.53
N PRO A 381 17.45 53.60 -3.63
CA PRO A 381 17.99 53.68 -4.98
C PRO A 381 18.46 55.12 -5.29
N LEU A 382 19.56 55.23 -6.04
CA LEU A 382 20.16 56.51 -6.47
C LEU A 382 19.34 57.22 -7.56
N PHE A 383 18.28 56.60 -8.06
CA PHE A 383 17.43 57.07 -9.15
C PHE A 383 15.94 56.96 -8.76
N PRO A 384 15.07 57.82 -9.31
CA PRO A 384 13.64 57.75 -9.01
C PRO A 384 13.03 56.48 -9.64
N VAL A 385 12.35 55.68 -8.82
CA VAL A 385 11.53 54.57 -9.30
C VAL A 385 10.13 55.11 -9.54
N ALA A 386 9.78 55.27 -10.82
CA ALA A 386 8.49 55.75 -11.31
C ALA A 386 7.99 54.87 -12.48
N ILE A 387 6.69 54.92 -12.76
CA ILE A 387 6.05 54.14 -13.84
C ILE A 387 5.98 55.01 -15.10
N GLU A 388 6.54 54.55 -16.22
CA GLU A 388 6.60 55.35 -17.46
C GLU A 388 5.36 55.22 -18.34
N SER A 389 4.90 54.00 -18.63
CA SER A 389 3.82 53.76 -19.61
C SER A 389 2.76 52.76 -19.13
N HIS A 390 3.15 51.49 -18.98
CA HIS A 390 2.26 50.38 -18.71
C HIS A 390 2.80 49.49 -17.60
N LEU A 391 1.87 48.93 -16.83
CA LEU A 391 2.13 47.91 -15.81
C LEU A 391 1.65 46.57 -16.34
N PHE A 392 2.48 45.55 -16.23
CA PHE A 392 2.13 44.19 -16.63
C PHE A 392 2.09 43.28 -15.41
N PHE A 393 0.92 42.68 -15.16
CA PHE A 393 0.73 41.67 -14.12
C PHE A 393 0.73 40.27 -14.72
N GLY A 394 1.33 39.33 -14.01
CA GLY A 394 1.35 37.89 -14.30
C GLY A 394 2.22 37.43 -15.47
N GLY A 395 2.40 38.28 -16.48
CA GLY A 395 3.17 37.99 -17.70
C GLY A 395 3.31 39.21 -18.61
N ARG A 396 4.00 39.06 -19.76
CA ARG A 396 4.18 40.11 -20.79
C ARG A 396 3.84 39.52 -22.18
N PRO A 397 3.30 40.32 -23.13
CA PRO A 397 3.02 39.86 -24.49
C PRO A 397 4.27 39.32 -25.22
N ALA A 398 4.11 38.27 -26.02
CA ALA A 398 5.22 37.59 -26.73
C ALA A 398 5.78 38.37 -27.95
N GLU A 399 5.09 39.41 -28.43
CA GLU A 399 5.43 40.12 -29.68
C GLU A 399 6.50 41.22 -29.53
N ASP A 400 7.02 41.45 -28.32
CA ASP A 400 8.06 42.47 -28.07
C ASP A 400 9.46 41.90 -28.37
N THR A 401 9.83 41.87 -29.65
CA THR A 401 11.04 41.25 -30.25
C THR A 401 12.40 41.86 -29.85
N SER A 402 12.48 42.61 -28.75
CA SER A 402 13.77 43.08 -28.24
C SER A 402 14.52 41.94 -27.54
N HIS A 403 15.69 41.58 -28.06
CA HIS A 403 16.57 40.53 -27.53
C HIS A 403 17.06 40.78 -26.08
N GLU A 404 16.74 41.92 -25.47
CA GLU A 404 17.09 42.29 -24.09
C GLU A 404 16.01 41.96 -23.03
N CYS A 405 14.81 41.51 -23.44
CA CYS A 405 13.67 41.25 -22.53
C CYS A 405 13.03 39.87 -22.72
N ARG A 406 13.82 38.79 -22.83
CA ARG A 406 13.29 37.43 -22.62
C ARG A 406 12.95 37.27 -21.14
N ASN A 407 11.69 36.95 -20.81
CA ASN A 407 11.28 36.60 -19.45
C ASN A 407 12.15 35.43 -18.93
N PRO A 408 13.11 35.65 -18.00
CA PRO A 408 13.96 34.60 -17.45
C PRO A 408 13.23 33.80 -16.37
N PHE A 409 11.99 34.17 -16.02
CA PHE A 409 11.19 33.52 -15.00
C PHE A 409 9.98 32.81 -15.62
N ASN A 410 9.58 31.69 -15.02
CA ASN A 410 8.32 31.03 -15.35
C ASN A 410 7.15 32.03 -15.15
N VAL A 411 6.18 32.03 -16.06
CA VAL A 411 5.00 32.92 -16.01
C VAL A 411 4.18 32.62 -14.76
N PHE A 412 3.58 33.64 -14.13
CA PHE A 412 2.78 33.43 -12.93
C PHE A 412 1.47 32.71 -13.25
N GLN A 413 1.21 31.65 -12.50
CA GLN A 413 -0.10 31.02 -12.42
C GLN A 413 -0.62 31.18 -11.01
N GLY A 414 -1.82 31.74 -10.89
CA GLY A 414 -2.33 32.18 -9.60
C GLY A 414 -3.47 33.16 -9.75
N CYS A 415 -3.98 33.62 -8.62
CA CYS A 415 -5.03 34.63 -8.58
C CYS A 415 -4.49 35.96 -8.08
N MET A 416 -5.05 37.06 -8.57
CA MET A 416 -4.84 38.40 -8.02
C MET A 416 -6.17 39.12 -7.78
N ARG A 417 -6.20 39.99 -6.77
CA ARG A 417 -7.34 40.90 -6.48
C ARG A 417 -6.86 42.16 -5.76
N LEU A 418 -7.77 43.11 -5.54
CA LEU A 418 -7.49 44.37 -4.84
C LEU A 418 -6.26 45.10 -5.41
N LEU A 419 -6.16 45.15 -6.74
CA LEU A 419 -5.11 45.87 -7.44
C LEU A 419 -5.29 47.37 -7.16
N THR A 420 -4.25 48.02 -6.66
CA THR A 420 -4.23 49.42 -6.29
C THR A 420 -3.07 50.14 -6.96
N LEU A 421 -3.36 51.32 -7.49
CA LEU A 421 -2.39 52.24 -8.08
C LEU A 421 -2.61 53.61 -7.43
N GLU A 422 -1.57 54.19 -6.83
CA GLU A 422 -1.66 55.44 -6.07
C GLU A 422 -2.76 55.43 -5.00
N ASN A 423 -2.94 54.28 -4.34
CA ASN A 423 -4.01 54.01 -3.35
C ASN A 423 -5.45 54.06 -3.91
N GLN A 424 -5.64 54.04 -5.22
CA GLN A 424 -6.95 53.85 -5.85
C GLN A 424 -7.12 52.40 -6.29
N ASN A 425 -8.25 51.77 -5.95
CA ASN A 425 -8.58 50.42 -6.42
C ASN A 425 -8.91 50.44 -7.92
N MET A 426 -8.30 49.54 -8.66
CA MET A 426 -8.58 49.33 -10.08
C MET A 426 -9.87 48.53 -10.24
N ASP A 427 -10.77 49.01 -11.10
CA ASP A 427 -12.02 48.32 -11.38
C ASP A 427 -11.83 47.21 -12.41
N LEU A 428 -11.76 45.97 -11.90
CA LEU A 428 -11.63 44.76 -12.72
C LEU A 428 -12.87 44.46 -13.56
N ILE A 429 -14.04 45.02 -13.25
CA ILE A 429 -15.22 44.92 -14.12
C ILE A 429 -15.00 45.71 -15.40
N MET A 430 -14.37 46.89 -15.34
CA MET A 430 -14.01 47.65 -16.53
C MET A 430 -12.96 46.93 -17.39
N VAL A 431 -12.05 46.17 -16.76
CA VAL A 431 -11.11 45.30 -17.47
C VAL A 431 -11.87 44.21 -18.23
N GLN A 432 -12.83 43.53 -17.59
CA GLN A 432 -13.65 42.51 -18.23
C GLN A 432 -14.47 43.06 -19.41
N GLN A 433 -14.93 44.29 -19.31
CA GLN A 433 -15.65 45.00 -20.38
C GLN A 433 -14.72 45.53 -21.48
N LYS A 434 -13.40 45.27 -21.40
CA LYS A 434 -12.35 45.78 -22.31
C LYS A 434 -12.33 47.31 -22.40
N GLN A 435 -12.76 47.99 -21.35
CA GLN A 435 -12.72 49.46 -21.25
C GLN A 435 -11.46 49.96 -20.54
N LEU A 436 -10.78 49.09 -19.79
CA LEU A 436 -9.58 49.40 -19.03
C LEU A 436 -8.49 48.35 -19.28
N GLY A 437 -7.34 48.78 -19.81
CA GLY A 437 -6.20 47.91 -20.03
C GLY A 437 -6.36 46.91 -21.19
N ASN A 438 -5.38 46.02 -21.32
CA ASN A 438 -5.37 44.93 -22.30
C ASN A 438 -5.00 43.61 -21.58
N TYR A 439 -5.52 42.47 -22.03
CA TYR A 439 -5.23 41.19 -21.39
C TYR A 439 -5.32 40.02 -22.37
N SER A 440 -4.65 38.92 -22.01
CA SER A 440 -4.72 37.64 -22.71
C SER A 440 -4.89 36.51 -21.71
N ASN A 441 -5.66 35.48 -22.06
CA ASN A 441 -5.86 34.24 -21.29
C ASN A 441 -6.08 34.45 -19.78
N LEU A 442 -6.95 35.40 -19.40
CA LEU A 442 -7.38 35.61 -18.02
C LEU A 442 -8.80 35.11 -17.80
N GLN A 443 -9.03 34.47 -16.65
CA GLN A 443 -10.38 34.28 -16.12
C GLN A 443 -10.66 35.39 -15.11
N ILE A 444 -11.66 36.22 -15.37
CA ILE A 444 -12.05 37.34 -14.50
C ILE A 444 -13.28 36.93 -13.72
N ASP A 445 -13.41 37.45 -12.49
CA ASP A 445 -14.52 37.20 -11.55
C ASP A 445 -14.48 35.83 -10.86
N MET A 446 -13.37 35.10 -11.01
CA MET A 446 -13.16 33.81 -10.36
C MET A 446 -11.69 33.63 -10.03
N CYS A 447 -11.43 33.03 -8.85
CA CYS A 447 -10.12 32.50 -8.53
C CYS A 447 -10.12 30.98 -8.72
N GLY A 448 -9.56 30.49 -9.83
CA GLY A 448 -9.51 29.08 -10.20
C GLY A 448 -8.44 28.27 -9.48
N ILE A 449 -8.04 28.66 -8.26
CA ILE A 449 -7.08 27.89 -7.47
C ILE A 449 -7.76 26.63 -6.92
N ILE A 450 -7.07 25.49 -7.00
CA ILE A 450 -7.57 24.20 -6.53
C ILE A 450 -6.56 23.61 -5.54
N ASP A 451 -7.02 23.16 -4.38
CA ASP A 451 -6.20 22.37 -3.45
C ASP A 451 -6.33 20.87 -3.80
N ARG A 452 -5.36 20.36 -4.54
CA ARG A 452 -5.25 18.94 -4.94
C ARG A 452 -4.76 18.03 -3.81
N CYS A 453 -4.28 18.60 -2.70
CA CYS A 453 -3.84 17.86 -1.52
C CYS A 453 -4.90 17.80 -0.40
N SER A 454 -6.11 18.32 -0.63
CA SER A 454 -7.19 18.30 0.36
C SER A 454 -8.54 17.90 -0.27
N PRO A 455 -9.02 16.65 -0.06
CA PRO A 455 -8.37 15.59 0.70
C PRO A 455 -7.10 15.07 0.00
N SER A 456 -6.13 14.59 0.78
CA SER A 456 -4.91 14.02 0.22
C SER A 456 -5.26 12.81 -0.63
N ARG A 457 -4.73 12.79 -1.85
CA ARG A 457 -4.81 11.65 -2.77
C ARG A 457 -3.62 10.69 -2.64
N CYS A 458 -2.68 11.01 -1.75
CA CYS A 458 -1.58 10.13 -1.40
C CYS A 458 -2.06 9.11 -0.37
N GLU A 459 -1.99 7.85 -0.75
CA GLU A 459 -2.44 6.71 0.03
C GLU A 459 -1.38 6.29 1.07
N HIS A 460 -1.76 5.42 2.00
CA HIS A 460 -0.87 4.81 3.00
C HIS A 460 0.00 5.78 3.82
N GLY A 461 -0.47 7.02 4.02
CA GLY A 461 0.26 8.05 4.80
C GLY A 461 1.33 8.80 4.01
N GLY A 462 1.36 8.67 2.68
CA GLY A 462 2.23 9.46 1.82
C GLY A 462 2.01 10.97 1.98
N ARG A 463 3.09 11.75 1.92
CA ARG A 463 3.01 13.22 2.11
C ARG A 463 2.70 13.89 0.78
N CYS A 464 1.59 14.65 0.74
CA CYS A 464 1.18 15.39 -0.45
C CYS A 464 1.85 16.77 -0.52
N SER A 465 2.32 17.13 -1.70
CA SER A 465 2.74 18.48 -2.08
C SER A 465 2.15 18.84 -3.43
N GLN A 466 2.01 20.12 -3.77
CA GLN A 466 1.36 20.52 -5.02
C GLN A 466 1.94 21.79 -5.64
N SER A 467 1.59 21.95 -6.91
CA SER A 467 1.76 23.13 -7.74
C SER A 467 0.40 23.56 -8.29
N TRP A 468 0.37 24.58 -9.15
CA TRP A 468 -0.86 25.04 -9.78
C TRP A 468 -1.57 23.97 -10.63
N THR A 469 -0.82 23.06 -11.27
CA THR A 469 -1.36 22.08 -12.23
C THR A 469 -1.30 20.63 -11.74
N VAL A 470 -0.35 20.28 -10.86
CA VAL A 470 -0.09 18.89 -10.46
C VAL A 470 0.20 18.76 -8.97
N PHE A 471 -0.11 17.59 -8.40
CA PHE A 471 0.30 17.20 -7.05
C PHE A 471 1.33 16.06 -7.09
N HIS A 472 2.10 15.91 -6.01
CA HIS A 472 3.14 14.91 -5.84
C HIS A 472 2.98 14.23 -4.49
N CYS A 473 3.14 12.91 -4.48
CA CYS A 473 3.17 12.10 -3.28
C CYS A 473 4.60 11.67 -2.97
N ASN A 474 5.04 11.91 -1.74
CA ASN A 474 6.27 11.33 -1.23
C ASN A 474 5.93 10.05 -0.46
N CYS A 475 6.40 8.91 -0.98
CA CYS A 475 6.13 7.57 -0.45
C CYS A 475 7.31 6.95 0.34
N SER A 476 8.43 7.68 0.54
CA SER A 476 9.66 7.11 1.10
C SER A 476 9.48 6.45 2.48
N ASP A 477 8.58 6.97 3.31
CA ASP A 477 8.34 6.48 4.67
C ASP A 477 7.08 5.60 4.80
N SER A 478 6.41 5.24 3.69
CA SER A 478 5.14 4.50 3.75
C SER A 478 5.28 2.99 3.60
N GLY A 479 6.34 2.50 2.93
CA GLY A 479 6.41 1.10 2.49
C GLY A 479 5.59 0.83 1.21
N TYR A 480 5.20 1.89 0.49
CA TYR A 480 4.44 1.83 -0.75
C TYR A 480 5.11 2.68 -1.83
N SER A 481 4.72 2.48 -3.08
CA SER A 481 5.29 3.12 -4.27
C SER A 481 4.20 3.51 -5.27
N GLY A 482 4.60 4.03 -6.43
CA GLY A 482 3.70 4.56 -7.45
C GLY A 482 3.36 6.04 -7.22
N ALA A 483 2.74 6.68 -8.20
CA ALA A 483 2.48 8.12 -8.19
C ALA A 483 1.57 8.60 -7.03
N THR A 484 0.77 7.71 -6.46
CA THR A 484 -0.13 7.97 -5.32
C THR A 484 0.19 7.16 -4.07
N CYS A 485 1.34 6.46 -4.02
CA CYS A 485 1.69 5.54 -2.93
C CYS A 485 0.66 4.41 -2.73
N HIS A 486 0.03 3.96 -3.81
CA HIS A 486 -1.00 2.92 -3.76
C HIS A 486 -0.39 1.52 -3.66
N SER A 487 0.66 1.24 -4.45
CA SER A 487 1.18 -0.10 -4.64
C SER A 487 2.21 -0.49 -3.58
N SER A 488 2.01 -1.63 -2.90
CA SER A 488 2.96 -2.15 -1.92
C SER A 488 4.29 -2.51 -2.56
N VAL A 489 5.41 -2.22 -1.88
CA VAL A 489 6.74 -2.66 -2.31
C VAL A 489 7.06 -4.09 -1.85
N TYR A 490 6.23 -4.65 -0.98
CA TYR A 490 6.42 -5.96 -0.37
C TYR A 490 5.50 -7.00 -1.00
N GLU A 491 5.91 -8.27 -0.94
CA GLU A 491 5.07 -9.38 -1.42
C GLU A 491 4.02 -9.76 -0.36
N GLN A 492 2.95 -10.41 -0.81
CA GLN A 492 1.77 -10.64 0.04
C GLN A 492 1.85 -11.87 0.93
N SER A 493 2.81 -12.76 0.68
CA SER A 493 3.02 -13.95 1.48
C SER A 493 4.44 -14.50 1.35
N CYS A 494 4.82 -15.38 2.29
CA CYS A 494 6.09 -16.10 2.20
C CYS A 494 6.14 -17.00 0.96
N GLU A 495 4.98 -17.49 0.47
CA GLU A 495 4.92 -18.25 -0.78
C GLU A 495 5.29 -17.38 -1.97
N ALA A 496 4.81 -16.14 -2.04
CA ALA A 496 5.19 -15.21 -3.11
C ALA A 496 6.71 -14.94 -3.13
N TYR A 497 7.34 -14.75 -1.96
CA TYR A 497 8.80 -14.62 -1.86
C TYR A 497 9.54 -15.89 -2.31
N LYS A 498 9.07 -17.08 -1.92
CA LYS A 498 9.66 -18.35 -2.39
C LYS A 498 9.64 -18.43 -3.93
N HIS A 499 8.57 -17.97 -4.58
CA HIS A 499 8.45 -18.01 -6.05
C HIS A 499 9.37 -17.03 -6.77
N ASN A 500 9.85 -15.99 -6.07
CA ASN A 500 10.88 -15.08 -6.55
C ASN A 500 12.31 -15.65 -6.34
N GLY A 501 12.44 -16.88 -5.81
CA GLY A 501 13.72 -17.53 -5.54
C GLY A 501 14.34 -17.21 -4.18
N ASN A 502 13.60 -16.56 -3.27
CA ASN A 502 14.07 -16.28 -1.92
C ASN A 502 14.06 -17.52 -1.02
N THR A 503 14.93 -17.52 0.00
CA THR A 503 15.04 -18.58 1.02
C THR A 503 14.55 -18.09 2.37
N SER A 504 14.59 -18.94 3.40
CA SER A 504 14.18 -18.57 4.76
C SER A 504 14.86 -17.29 5.27
N GLY A 505 14.11 -16.45 5.98
CA GLY A 505 14.58 -15.16 6.48
C GLY A 505 13.45 -14.30 7.03
N HIS A 506 13.79 -13.09 7.48
CA HIS A 506 12.81 -12.09 7.88
C HIS A 506 12.39 -11.27 6.65
N PHE A 507 11.08 -11.22 6.40
CA PHE A 507 10.51 -10.47 5.29
C PHE A 507 9.37 -9.59 5.78
N TYR A 508 9.26 -8.40 5.21
CA TYR A 508 8.03 -7.63 5.29
C TYR A 508 7.00 -8.26 4.37
N ILE A 509 5.80 -8.48 4.88
CA ILE A 509 4.68 -9.04 4.14
C ILE A 509 3.52 -8.09 4.24
N ASP A 510 2.94 -7.79 3.08
CA ASP A 510 1.73 -7.01 2.97
C ASP A 510 0.56 -7.91 2.59
N VAL A 511 -0.10 -8.48 3.60
CA VAL A 511 -1.16 -9.50 3.42
C VAL A 511 -2.35 -8.99 2.62
N ASP A 512 -2.53 -7.68 2.50
CA ASP A 512 -3.57 -7.09 1.68
C ASP A 512 -3.08 -6.25 0.48
N GLY A 513 -1.78 -6.05 0.31
CA GLY A 513 -1.23 -5.34 -0.84
C GLY A 513 -1.63 -3.87 -0.77
N SER A 514 -2.34 -3.36 -1.77
CA SER A 514 -2.78 -1.95 -1.80
C SER A 514 -3.99 -1.66 -0.87
N GLY A 515 -4.23 -2.52 0.11
CA GLY A 515 -5.30 -2.39 1.09
C GLY A 515 -4.88 -1.62 2.36
N PRO A 516 -5.80 -1.39 3.30
CA PRO A 516 -5.54 -0.56 4.47
C PRO A 516 -4.59 -1.18 5.52
N ILE A 517 -4.30 -2.48 5.45
CA ILE A 517 -3.48 -3.17 6.44
C ILE A 517 -1.99 -2.91 6.14
N LYS A 518 -1.28 -2.35 7.11
CA LYS A 518 0.14 -2.05 6.94
C LYS A 518 0.99 -3.32 6.77
N PRO A 519 2.15 -3.25 6.10
CA PRO A 519 3.09 -4.36 6.05
C PRO A 519 3.56 -4.79 7.44
N GLN A 520 3.80 -6.09 7.62
CA GLN A 520 4.33 -6.67 8.86
C GLN A 520 5.63 -7.44 8.63
N LEU A 521 6.56 -7.32 9.56
CA LEU A 521 7.77 -8.14 9.57
C LEU A 521 7.46 -9.51 10.17
N VAL A 522 7.75 -10.58 9.42
CA VAL A 522 7.58 -11.97 9.87
C VAL A 522 8.78 -12.81 9.47
N TYR A 523 8.97 -13.94 10.15
CA TYR A 523 9.99 -14.91 9.75
C TYR A 523 9.36 -15.93 8.81
N CYS A 524 9.81 -15.94 7.55
CA CYS A 524 9.46 -16.96 6.58
C CYS A 524 10.41 -18.15 6.76
N ASN A 525 9.90 -19.27 7.24
CA ASN A 525 10.64 -20.53 7.30
C ASN A 525 10.26 -21.40 6.09
N MET A 526 11.05 -21.30 5.04
CA MET A 526 10.90 -22.01 3.78
C MET A 526 11.72 -23.30 3.78
N THR A 527 11.03 -24.43 3.67
CA THR A 527 11.63 -25.77 3.63
C THR A 527 11.37 -26.43 2.28
N GLU A 528 11.98 -27.60 2.05
CA GLU A 528 11.72 -28.41 0.85
C GLU A 528 10.22 -28.69 0.68
N GLU A 529 9.49 -28.90 1.78
CA GLU A 529 8.07 -29.24 1.72
C GLU A 529 7.12 -28.07 1.95
N ASN A 530 7.44 -27.16 2.86
CA ASN A 530 6.47 -26.19 3.39
C ASN A 530 7.07 -24.80 3.56
N THR A 531 6.25 -23.78 3.31
CA THR A 531 6.60 -22.38 3.53
C THR A 531 5.77 -21.84 4.69
N TRP A 532 6.42 -21.65 5.85
CA TRP A 532 5.76 -21.18 7.06
C TRP A 532 5.99 -19.69 7.28
N MET A 533 4.91 -18.97 7.56
CA MET A 533 4.91 -17.66 8.21
C MET A 533 4.91 -17.87 9.73
N VAL A 534 5.96 -17.43 10.42
CA VAL A 534 6.12 -17.55 11.87
C VAL A 534 5.93 -16.19 12.52
N MET A 535 4.89 -16.06 13.35
CA MET A 535 4.52 -14.86 14.08
C MET A 535 4.80 -15.06 15.57
N GLN A 536 5.75 -14.29 16.09
CA GLN A 536 6.22 -14.38 17.47
C GLN A 536 5.36 -13.55 18.42
N HIS A 537 5.35 -13.94 19.69
CA HIS A 537 4.83 -13.15 20.80
C HIS A 537 5.89 -13.00 21.90
N ASN A 538 5.58 -12.20 22.91
CA ASN A 538 6.48 -11.78 23.99
C ASN A 538 7.20 -12.90 24.78
N ASN A 539 6.72 -14.15 24.78
CA ASN A 539 7.32 -15.23 25.57
C ASN A 539 6.98 -16.63 25.01
N THR A 540 7.95 -17.32 24.43
CA THR A 540 7.81 -18.70 23.91
C THR A 540 8.57 -19.74 24.73
N GLU A 541 9.18 -19.32 25.85
CA GLU A 541 9.96 -20.18 26.74
C GLU A 541 9.07 -20.90 27.77
N LEU A 542 9.55 -22.04 28.25
CA LEU A 542 8.88 -22.78 29.32
C LEU A 542 8.92 -21.96 30.62
N THR A 543 7.76 -21.48 31.06
CA THR A 543 7.65 -20.54 32.18
C THR A 543 6.98 -21.19 33.38
N ARG A 544 7.68 -21.26 34.50
CA ARG A 544 7.11 -21.73 35.79
C ARG A 544 6.18 -20.68 36.39
N VAL A 545 5.00 -21.10 36.83
CA VAL A 545 3.99 -20.26 37.47
C VAL A 545 4.42 -19.96 38.91
N ARG A 546 4.50 -18.67 39.26
CA ARG A 546 4.82 -18.24 40.62
C ARG A 546 3.52 -17.99 41.40
N PRO A 547 3.30 -18.62 42.56
CA PRO A 547 2.10 -18.39 43.36
C PRO A 547 2.11 -16.97 43.96
N SER A 548 1.06 -16.20 43.70
CA SER A 548 0.84 -14.88 44.30
C SER A 548 -0.19 -14.97 45.44
N PRO A 549 0.09 -14.39 46.63
CA PRO A 549 -0.86 -14.39 47.75
C PRO A 549 -2.18 -13.72 47.36
N GLY A 550 -3.31 -14.39 47.61
CA GLY A 550 -4.66 -13.81 47.40
C GLY A 550 -5.25 -13.92 45.99
N VAL A 551 -4.49 -14.40 44.99
CA VAL A 551 -4.97 -14.52 43.59
C VAL A 551 -5.24 -15.97 43.20
N LYS A 552 -6.53 -16.39 43.21
CA LYS A 552 -6.93 -17.79 42.96
C LYS A 552 -6.58 -18.34 41.57
N GLN A 553 -6.40 -17.47 40.57
CA GLN A 553 -6.14 -17.83 39.18
C GLN A 553 -5.02 -16.95 38.61
N HIS A 554 -4.03 -17.56 37.97
CA HIS A 554 -2.94 -16.84 37.33
C HIS A 554 -3.30 -16.57 35.86
N LEU A 555 -3.41 -15.29 35.49
CA LEU A 555 -3.68 -14.85 34.12
C LEU A 555 -2.38 -14.49 33.42
N VAL A 556 -2.14 -15.07 32.25
CA VAL A 556 -1.00 -14.78 31.37
C VAL A 556 -1.53 -14.21 30.06
N HIS A 557 -0.99 -13.08 29.60
CA HIS A 557 -1.35 -12.47 28.32
C HIS A 557 -0.16 -12.50 27.35
N PHE A 558 -0.42 -12.80 26.07
CA PHE A 558 0.59 -12.86 25.03
C PHE A 558 0.44 -11.71 24.05
N ASP A 559 1.42 -10.81 24.06
CA ASP A 559 1.52 -9.70 23.12
C ASP A 559 2.26 -10.17 21.86
N TYR A 560 1.55 -10.19 20.73
CA TYR A 560 2.11 -10.53 19.42
C TYR A 560 2.81 -9.32 18.80
N SER A 561 3.86 -9.57 18.03
CA SER A 561 4.54 -8.52 17.25
C SER A 561 3.65 -7.91 16.17
N SER A 562 2.68 -8.68 15.69
CA SER A 562 1.70 -8.28 14.66
C SER A 562 0.43 -7.70 15.28
N ARG A 563 -0.18 -6.73 14.58
CA ARG A 563 -1.46 -6.14 14.97
C ARG A 563 -2.62 -7.10 14.72
N GLU A 564 -3.75 -6.83 15.35
CA GLU A 564 -4.94 -7.69 15.27
C GLU A 564 -5.45 -7.91 13.85
N GLU A 565 -5.53 -6.83 13.06
CA GLU A 565 -5.98 -6.89 11.66
C GLU A 565 -5.04 -7.77 10.82
N GLN A 566 -3.73 -7.66 11.06
CA GLN A 566 -2.71 -8.44 10.36
C GLN A 566 -2.78 -9.93 10.72
N LEU A 567 -2.92 -10.26 12.02
CA LEU A 567 -3.06 -11.64 12.50
C LEU A 567 -4.32 -12.30 11.92
N SER A 568 -5.46 -11.61 11.98
CA SER A 568 -6.74 -12.13 11.50
C SER A 568 -6.68 -12.43 10.00
N VAL A 569 -6.12 -11.52 9.21
CA VAL A 569 -5.99 -11.72 7.76
C VAL A 569 -4.98 -12.81 7.43
N ALA A 570 -3.79 -12.81 8.04
CA ALA A 570 -2.79 -13.85 7.85
C ALA A 570 -3.34 -15.26 8.16
N ILE A 571 -4.06 -15.41 9.28
CA ILE A 571 -4.72 -16.68 9.63
C ILE A 571 -5.76 -17.01 8.57
N SER A 572 -6.70 -16.12 8.26
CA SER A 572 -7.80 -16.41 7.33
C SER A 572 -7.34 -16.86 5.93
N GLN A 573 -6.31 -16.21 5.39
CA GLN A 573 -5.72 -16.46 4.06
C GLN A 573 -4.84 -17.71 4.00
N SER A 574 -4.26 -18.11 5.11
CA SER A 574 -3.41 -19.32 5.16
C SER A 574 -4.22 -20.59 4.93
N GLU A 575 -3.64 -21.61 4.34
CA GLU A 575 -4.30 -22.91 4.18
C GLU A 575 -4.41 -23.62 5.54
N HIS A 576 -3.33 -23.61 6.31
CA HIS A 576 -3.20 -24.26 7.61
C HIS A 576 -2.48 -23.35 8.61
N CYS A 577 -2.92 -23.35 9.87
CA CYS A 577 -2.21 -22.69 10.96
C CYS A 577 -2.13 -23.62 12.16
N GLU A 578 -1.03 -23.54 12.89
CA GLU A 578 -0.80 -24.29 14.10
C GLU A 578 -0.05 -23.49 15.17
N GLN A 579 -0.27 -23.87 16.42
CA GLN A 579 0.43 -23.32 17.57
C GLN A 579 0.62 -24.38 18.64
N GLU A 580 1.82 -24.46 19.22
CA GLU A 580 2.12 -25.37 20.32
C GLU A 580 1.54 -24.82 21.64
N LEU A 581 0.88 -25.68 22.40
CA LEU A 581 0.44 -25.39 23.77
C LEU A 581 0.82 -26.58 24.66
N SER A 582 1.64 -26.32 25.67
CA SER A 582 1.98 -27.31 26.71
C SER A 582 1.70 -26.79 28.11
N TYR A 583 1.22 -27.71 28.95
CA TYR A 583 1.08 -27.51 30.38
C TYR A 583 1.80 -28.63 31.12
N HIS A 584 2.73 -28.24 31.99
CA HIS A 584 3.47 -29.13 32.86
C HIS A 584 2.97 -28.90 34.28
N CYS A 585 2.78 -29.98 35.01
CA CYS A 585 2.13 -29.94 36.31
C CYS A 585 2.78 -30.91 37.29
N ARG A 586 2.67 -30.55 38.56
CA ARG A 586 2.98 -31.39 39.71
C ARG A 586 1.95 -31.07 40.77
N LYS A 587 1.07 -32.02 41.09
CA LYS A 587 -0.13 -31.78 41.93
C LYS A 587 -0.97 -30.56 41.51
N SER A 588 -1.04 -30.29 40.20
CA SER A 588 -1.78 -29.14 39.65
C SER A 588 -2.74 -29.64 38.58
N ARG A 589 -4.03 -29.59 38.86
CA ARG A 589 -5.08 -30.13 37.98
C ARG A 589 -5.49 -29.11 36.91
N LEU A 590 -5.96 -29.64 35.78
CA LEU A 590 -6.29 -28.89 34.58
C LEU A 590 -7.81 -28.77 34.40
N LEU A 591 -8.49 -29.90 34.20
CA LEU A 591 -9.93 -29.98 33.92
C LEU A 591 -10.74 -30.49 35.13
N ASN A 592 -10.07 -30.96 36.20
CA ASN A 592 -10.64 -31.48 37.45
C ASN A 592 -11.29 -32.87 37.31
N THR A 593 -12.40 -32.97 36.57
CA THR A 593 -13.15 -34.22 36.33
C THR A 593 -13.79 -34.21 34.94
N PRO A 594 -14.13 -35.37 34.35
CA PRO A 594 -14.81 -35.49 33.04
C PRO A 594 -16.07 -34.61 32.85
N GLU A 595 -16.74 -34.26 33.94
CA GLU A 595 -18.03 -33.53 33.94
C GLU A 595 -17.99 -32.22 34.76
N GLY A 596 -16.82 -31.87 35.33
CA GLY A 596 -16.65 -30.72 36.22
C GLY A 596 -16.26 -29.44 35.47
N SER A 597 -16.35 -28.29 36.14
CA SER A 597 -15.81 -27.03 35.60
C SER A 597 -14.27 -27.09 35.59
N PRO A 598 -13.59 -26.71 34.49
CA PRO A 598 -12.14 -26.76 34.41
C PRO A 598 -11.48 -25.75 35.36
N PHE A 599 -10.33 -26.12 35.93
CA PHE A 599 -9.52 -25.19 36.72
C PHE A 599 -8.74 -24.22 35.83
N SER A 600 -8.29 -24.72 34.68
CA SER A 600 -7.46 -23.99 33.74
C SER A 600 -8.06 -24.02 32.33
N TRP A 601 -8.02 -22.89 31.64
CA TRP A 601 -8.49 -22.74 30.27
C TRP A 601 -7.69 -21.64 29.55
N TRP A 602 -7.88 -21.50 28.25
CA TRP A 602 -7.21 -20.47 27.48
C TRP A 602 -8.21 -19.65 26.66
N LEU A 603 -7.78 -18.46 26.26
CA LEU A 603 -8.52 -17.56 25.39
C LEU A 603 -7.81 -17.51 24.05
N GLY A 604 -8.55 -17.73 22.97
CA GLY A 604 -7.98 -17.71 21.62
C GLY A 604 -8.96 -17.38 20.52
N GLY A 605 -8.45 -16.98 19.36
CA GLY A 605 -9.24 -16.51 18.23
C GLY A 605 -9.11 -14.99 17.99
N PRO A 606 -10.01 -14.40 17.20
CA PRO A 606 -9.96 -12.98 16.86
C PRO A 606 -10.29 -12.08 18.05
N GLY A 607 -9.75 -10.85 18.03
CA GLY A 607 -9.92 -9.85 19.09
C GLY A 607 -9.35 -10.33 20.42
N SER A 608 -10.16 -10.21 21.48
CA SER A 608 -9.79 -10.68 22.83
C SER A 608 -9.80 -12.22 22.98
N GLY A 609 -10.22 -12.95 21.94
CA GLY A 609 -10.36 -14.41 21.98
C GLY A 609 -11.64 -14.88 22.68
N ARG A 610 -11.96 -16.16 22.47
CA ARG A 610 -13.05 -16.92 23.09
C ARG A 610 -12.46 -17.97 24.02
N ILE A 611 -13.22 -18.34 25.05
CA ILE A 611 -12.82 -19.37 26.02
C ILE A 611 -12.72 -20.73 25.30
N GLN A 612 -11.61 -21.42 25.53
CA GLN A 612 -11.32 -22.74 25.03
C GLN A 612 -10.91 -23.64 26.21
N THR A 613 -11.55 -24.80 26.31
CA THR A 613 -11.41 -25.74 27.44
C THR A 613 -10.75 -27.05 27.04
N TYR A 614 -10.34 -27.18 25.78
CA TYR A 614 -9.51 -28.29 25.29
C TYR A 614 -8.03 -27.86 25.32
N TRP A 615 -7.12 -28.81 25.41
CA TRP A 615 -5.67 -28.53 25.47
C TRP A 615 -4.91 -29.15 24.29
N GLY A 616 -3.58 -29.00 24.28
CA GLY A 616 -2.73 -29.39 23.15
C GLY A 616 -3.06 -30.78 22.60
N GLY A 617 -3.21 -30.89 21.28
CA GLY A 617 -3.54 -32.14 20.57
C GLY A 617 -5.02 -32.54 20.57
N ALA A 618 -5.89 -31.84 21.31
CA ALA A 618 -7.32 -32.11 21.32
C ALA A 618 -8.14 -31.19 20.39
N HIS A 619 -9.36 -31.62 20.06
CA HIS A 619 -10.28 -30.88 19.17
C HIS A 619 -11.17 -29.89 19.96
N PRO A 620 -11.61 -28.78 19.35
CA PRO A 620 -12.50 -27.81 20.02
C PRO A 620 -13.76 -28.43 20.60
N GLY A 621 -14.08 -28.07 21.84
CA GLY A 621 -15.27 -28.55 22.55
C GLY A 621 -15.13 -29.94 23.20
N SER A 622 -13.99 -30.63 23.02
CA SER A 622 -13.78 -31.95 23.62
C SER A 622 -13.71 -31.92 25.15
N GLN A 623 -13.17 -30.84 25.73
CA GLN A 623 -12.76 -30.79 27.14
C GLN A 623 -11.82 -31.95 27.51
N GLN A 624 -10.83 -32.23 26.65
CA GLN A 624 -9.83 -33.28 26.86
C GLN A 624 -8.45 -32.78 26.42
N CYS A 625 -7.42 -33.54 26.78
CA CYS A 625 -6.06 -33.43 26.26
C CYS A 625 -5.81 -34.50 25.19
N SER A 626 -4.64 -34.46 24.52
CA SER A 626 -4.27 -35.46 23.49
C SER A 626 -4.42 -36.90 23.99
N CYS A 627 -3.93 -37.20 25.20
CA CYS A 627 -3.98 -38.56 25.75
C CYS A 627 -5.41 -39.05 26.02
N GLY A 628 -6.33 -38.13 26.34
CA GLY A 628 -7.74 -38.46 26.59
C GLY A 628 -8.44 -38.94 25.33
N LEU A 629 -8.11 -38.33 24.18
CA LEU A 629 -8.62 -38.75 22.87
C LEU A 629 -7.98 -40.06 22.39
N GLN A 630 -6.71 -40.30 22.73
CA GLN A 630 -5.97 -41.50 22.34
C GLN A 630 -6.24 -42.70 23.27
N GLY A 631 -6.74 -42.45 24.49
CA GLY A 631 -7.02 -43.47 25.50
C GLY A 631 -5.76 -43.99 26.20
N ASP A 632 -4.68 -43.22 26.20
CA ASP A 632 -3.35 -43.60 26.72
C ASP A 632 -2.83 -42.68 27.84
N CYS A 633 -3.73 -41.92 28.48
CA CYS A 633 -3.36 -41.12 29.66
C CYS A 633 -2.78 -42.00 30.78
N VAL A 634 -1.88 -41.41 31.56
CA VAL A 634 -1.19 -42.06 32.70
C VAL A 634 -2.18 -42.65 33.71
N ASP A 635 -3.35 -42.03 33.87
CA ASP A 635 -4.49 -42.58 34.59
C ASP A 635 -5.71 -42.66 33.65
N PRO A 636 -6.20 -43.87 33.32
CA PRO A 636 -7.34 -44.07 32.42
C PRO A 636 -8.67 -43.46 32.91
N GLN A 637 -8.77 -43.05 34.19
CA GLN A 637 -9.95 -42.41 34.75
C GLN A 637 -10.03 -40.90 34.44
N HIS A 638 -8.97 -40.31 33.90
CA HIS A 638 -8.86 -38.87 33.63
C HIS A 638 -8.61 -38.61 32.14
N TYR A 639 -9.03 -37.44 31.65
CA TYR A 639 -8.89 -37.04 30.25
C TYR A 639 -7.62 -36.23 29.94
N CYS A 640 -6.81 -35.97 30.97
CA CYS A 640 -5.53 -35.27 30.92
C CYS A 640 -4.59 -35.85 31.97
N ASN A 641 -3.29 -35.92 31.67
CA ASN A 641 -2.28 -36.44 32.59
C ASN A 641 -2.20 -35.61 33.88
N CYS A 642 -2.36 -34.30 33.77
CA CYS A 642 -2.31 -33.37 34.90
C CYS A 642 -3.46 -33.50 35.90
N ASP A 643 -4.57 -34.11 35.49
CA ASP A 643 -5.70 -34.35 36.40
C ASP A 643 -5.48 -35.52 37.35
N ALA A 644 -4.48 -36.38 37.11
CA ALA A 644 -4.11 -37.51 37.97
C ALA A 644 -3.43 -37.10 39.30
N ASP A 645 -3.20 -35.80 39.53
CA ASP A 645 -2.75 -35.20 40.80
C ASP A 645 -1.46 -35.81 41.41
N ARG A 646 -0.49 -36.16 40.56
CA ARG A 646 0.75 -36.85 40.96
C ARG A 646 1.83 -35.94 41.54
N MET A 647 2.73 -36.54 42.32
CA MET A 647 3.92 -35.87 42.89
C MET A 647 5.10 -35.77 41.92
N GLU A 648 5.12 -36.58 40.87
CA GLU A 648 6.05 -36.41 39.75
C GLU A 648 5.56 -35.33 38.79
N TRP A 649 6.47 -34.81 37.96
CA TRP A 649 6.08 -33.93 36.87
C TRP A 649 5.42 -34.74 35.76
N THR A 650 4.23 -34.31 35.35
CA THR A 650 3.53 -34.80 34.17
C THR A 650 3.26 -33.63 33.22
N GLU A 651 2.93 -33.95 31.97
CA GLU A 651 2.61 -32.93 30.96
C GLU A 651 1.43 -33.32 30.08
N ASP A 652 0.73 -32.30 29.62
CA ASP A 652 -0.24 -32.35 28.55
C ASP A 652 0.20 -31.35 27.48
N SER A 653 0.72 -31.88 26.37
CA SER A 653 1.38 -31.14 25.31
C SER A 653 0.79 -31.51 23.95
N GLY A 654 0.75 -30.55 23.01
CA GLY A 654 0.35 -30.82 21.63
C GLY A 654 0.10 -29.58 20.79
N LEU A 655 -0.27 -29.80 19.53
CA LEU A 655 -0.55 -28.73 18.57
C LEU A 655 -2.04 -28.36 18.56
N LEU A 656 -2.30 -27.06 18.52
CA LEU A 656 -3.60 -26.48 18.24
C LEU A 656 -3.65 -26.16 16.75
N THR A 657 -4.57 -26.77 16.01
CA THR A 657 -4.65 -26.65 14.53
C THR A 657 -5.93 -25.99 14.03
N HIS A 658 -6.91 -25.75 14.90
CA HIS A 658 -8.19 -25.16 14.54
C HIS A 658 -8.07 -23.63 14.43
N LYS A 659 -8.13 -23.11 13.20
CA LYS A 659 -7.82 -21.72 12.86
C LYS A 659 -8.69 -20.69 13.59
N GLU A 660 -9.97 -20.98 13.77
CA GLU A 660 -10.94 -20.10 14.41
C GLU A 660 -10.68 -19.91 15.91
N SER A 661 -9.91 -20.83 16.51
CA SER A 661 -9.47 -20.78 17.90
C SER A 661 -8.08 -20.14 18.05
N LEU A 662 -7.35 -19.91 16.96
CA LEU A 662 -6.01 -19.34 16.96
C LEU A 662 -6.04 -17.81 16.73
N PRO A 663 -5.05 -17.07 17.25
CA PRO A 663 -3.94 -17.53 18.09
C PRO A 663 -4.34 -17.63 19.57
N VAL A 664 -3.48 -18.27 20.38
CA VAL A 664 -3.57 -18.25 21.84
C VAL A 664 -3.27 -16.83 22.33
N ARG A 665 -4.25 -16.18 22.96
CA ARG A 665 -4.15 -14.80 23.49
C ARG A 665 -3.80 -14.77 24.96
N SER A 666 -4.37 -15.68 25.74
CA SER A 666 -4.16 -15.70 27.19
C SER A 666 -4.38 -17.09 27.77
N LEU A 667 -3.69 -17.38 28.88
CA LEU A 667 -3.93 -18.57 29.71
C LEU A 667 -4.51 -18.14 31.05
N VAL A 668 -5.50 -18.88 31.53
CA VAL A 668 -5.99 -18.81 32.90
C VAL A 668 -5.62 -20.12 33.57
N LEU A 669 -4.70 -20.05 34.53
CA LEU A 669 -4.15 -21.22 35.22
C LEU A 669 -4.69 -21.27 36.65
N GLY A 670 -5.43 -22.33 36.96
CA GLY A 670 -6.00 -22.63 38.27
C GLY A 670 -5.23 -23.73 39.01
N ASP A 671 -5.66 -24.03 40.24
CA ASP A 671 -5.07 -25.03 41.16
C ASP A 671 -3.59 -24.80 41.55
N VAL A 672 -3.00 -23.64 41.22
CA VAL A 672 -1.58 -23.30 41.48
C VAL A 672 -1.29 -22.76 42.89
N GLN A 673 -2.29 -22.62 43.76
CA GLN A 673 -2.12 -22.14 45.14
C GLN A 673 -2.13 -23.26 46.18
N ARG A 674 -2.59 -24.46 45.80
CA ARG A 674 -2.69 -25.59 46.72
C ARG A 674 -1.28 -26.00 47.18
N PRO A 675 -1.04 -26.28 48.47
CA PRO A 675 0.29 -26.68 48.94
C PRO A 675 0.86 -27.88 48.17
N GLY A 676 2.06 -27.71 47.61
CA GLY A 676 2.71 -28.72 46.78
C GLY A 676 2.29 -28.73 45.30
N SER A 677 1.35 -27.88 44.90
CA SER A 677 0.99 -27.65 43.50
C SER A 677 2.01 -26.75 42.82
N GLU A 678 2.61 -27.23 41.73
CA GLU A 678 3.49 -26.48 40.87
C GLU A 678 3.04 -26.67 39.41
N ALA A 679 3.14 -25.60 38.62
CA ALA A 679 2.79 -25.62 37.21
C ALA A 679 3.82 -24.83 36.38
N ALA A 680 3.99 -25.24 35.12
CA ALA A 680 4.71 -24.49 34.12
C ALA A 680 3.96 -24.59 32.78
N TYR A 681 4.08 -23.56 31.95
CA TYR A 681 3.42 -23.54 30.64
C TYR A 681 4.39 -23.16 29.54
N ARG A 682 4.09 -23.57 28.32
CA ARG A 682 4.75 -23.10 27.11
C ARG A 682 3.73 -22.84 26.02
N VAL A 683 3.85 -21.70 25.35
CA VAL A 683 3.07 -21.38 24.15
C VAL A 683 4.07 -21.06 23.05
N GLY A 684 4.03 -21.84 21.97
CA GLY A 684 4.91 -21.63 20.82
C GLY A 684 4.43 -20.47 19.94
N PRO A 685 5.26 -20.02 18.97
CA PRO A 685 4.84 -19.02 18.01
C PRO A 685 3.66 -19.51 17.16
N LEU A 686 2.85 -18.59 16.65
CA LEU A 686 1.82 -18.91 15.66
C LEU A 686 2.51 -19.20 14.33
N ARG A 687 2.26 -20.38 13.77
CA ARG A 687 2.83 -20.83 12.49
C ARG A 687 1.72 -21.04 11.49
N CYS A 688 1.73 -20.32 10.39
CA CYS A 688 0.76 -20.49 9.31
C CYS A 688 1.48 -20.83 8.00
N ARG A 689 0.93 -21.72 7.18
CA ARG A 689 1.49 -22.09 5.87
C ARG A 689 0.45 -22.07 4.76
N GLY A 690 0.96 -21.97 3.54
CA GLY A 690 0.16 -21.85 2.33
C GLY A 690 -0.48 -20.47 2.18
N ASP A 691 -0.95 -20.20 0.98
CA ASP A 691 -1.65 -18.96 0.62
C ASP A 691 -2.80 -19.33 -0.32
N LYS A 692 -4.03 -19.23 0.20
CA LYS A 692 -5.25 -19.56 -0.55
C LYS A 692 -5.46 -18.66 -1.76
N ASN A 693 -4.89 -17.45 -1.75
CA ASN A 693 -5.07 -16.48 -2.82
C ASN A 693 -3.98 -16.61 -3.87
N PHE A 694 -2.76 -17.00 -3.48
CA PHE A 694 -1.68 -17.23 -4.44
C PHE A 694 -2.10 -18.33 -5.41
N TRP A 695 -2.25 -19.59 -4.99
CA TRP A 695 -2.52 -20.71 -5.93
C TRP A 695 -3.97 -20.89 -6.37
N ASN A 696 -4.65 -19.79 -6.62
CA ASN A 696 -6.03 -19.75 -7.02
C ASN A 696 -6.18 -19.72 -8.55
N ALA A 697 -5.94 -20.85 -9.22
CA ALA A 697 -5.87 -20.95 -10.68
C ALA A 697 -7.11 -21.60 -11.32
N ALA A 698 -7.46 -21.13 -12.52
CA ALA A 698 -8.47 -21.73 -13.39
C ALA A 698 -7.88 -22.00 -14.78
N PHE A 699 -8.12 -23.19 -15.30
CA PHE A 699 -7.73 -23.62 -16.63
C PHE A 699 -8.91 -23.49 -17.59
N PHE A 700 -8.75 -22.73 -18.67
CA PHE A 700 -9.77 -22.52 -19.69
C PHE A 700 -9.40 -23.38 -20.91
N ASP A 701 -10.23 -24.38 -21.24
CA ASP A 701 -9.92 -25.38 -22.28
C ASP A 701 -10.37 -24.96 -23.70
N LYS A 702 -11.12 -23.87 -23.79
CA LYS A 702 -11.68 -23.29 -25.02
C LYS A 702 -11.54 -21.78 -24.95
N GLU A 703 -11.29 -21.17 -26.10
CA GLU A 703 -11.26 -19.71 -26.28
C GLU A 703 -12.59 -19.02 -25.90
N THR A 704 -13.71 -19.74 -25.97
CA THR A 704 -15.03 -19.21 -25.61
C THR A 704 -15.37 -19.36 -24.13
N SER A 705 -14.54 -20.01 -23.34
CA SER A 705 -14.77 -20.18 -21.90
C SER A 705 -14.47 -18.87 -21.17
N TYR A 706 -15.35 -18.44 -20.28
CA TYR A 706 -15.14 -17.25 -19.46
C TYR A 706 -15.72 -17.44 -18.06
N LEU A 707 -15.18 -16.71 -17.10
CA LEU A 707 -15.76 -16.51 -15.78
C LEU A 707 -16.29 -15.09 -15.67
N HIS A 708 -17.35 -14.90 -14.89
CA HIS A 708 -17.87 -13.57 -14.60
C HIS A 708 -18.01 -13.33 -13.10
N PHE A 709 -17.80 -12.09 -12.68
CA PHE A 709 -17.84 -11.64 -11.30
C PHE A 709 -18.73 -10.39 -11.18
N PRO A 710 -19.12 -10.00 -9.95
CA PRO A 710 -19.69 -8.68 -9.72
C PRO A 710 -18.80 -7.58 -10.31
N THR A 711 -19.43 -6.45 -10.63
CA THR A 711 -18.75 -5.27 -11.18
C THR A 711 -17.52 -4.90 -10.35
N PHE A 712 -16.40 -4.67 -11.04
CA PHE A 712 -15.19 -4.17 -10.42
C PHE A 712 -15.39 -2.75 -9.91
N HIS A 713 -15.01 -2.49 -8.67
CA HIS A 713 -15.07 -1.17 -8.06
C HIS A 713 -13.64 -0.63 -7.95
N GLY A 714 -13.26 0.30 -8.83
CA GLY A 714 -11.91 0.88 -8.89
C GLY A 714 -11.96 2.35 -9.30
N GLU A 715 -12.85 3.12 -8.67
CA GLU A 715 -13.22 4.46 -9.14
C GLU A 715 -12.03 5.42 -9.26
N LEU A 716 -11.17 5.49 -8.24
CA LEU A 716 -10.03 6.43 -8.18
C LEU A 716 -8.69 5.74 -8.40
N SER A 717 -8.51 4.59 -7.76
CA SER A 717 -7.33 3.73 -7.84
C SER A 717 -7.80 2.31 -8.12
N ALA A 718 -7.03 1.57 -8.91
CA ALA A 718 -7.27 0.19 -9.28
C ALA A 718 -5.93 -0.49 -9.51
N ASP A 719 -5.67 -1.58 -8.81
CA ASP A 719 -4.57 -2.49 -9.08
C ASP A 719 -5.12 -3.86 -9.54
N ILE A 720 -4.49 -4.40 -10.57
CA ILE A 720 -4.84 -5.70 -11.16
C ILE A 720 -3.55 -6.48 -11.32
N SER A 721 -3.37 -7.51 -10.52
CA SER A 721 -2.25 -8.45 -10.67
C SER A 721 -2.76 -9.84 -10.97
N PHE A 722 -2.12 -10.56 -11.87
CA PHE A 722 -2.36 -11.98 -12.11
C PHE A 722 -1.13 -12.65 -12.74
N LEU A 723 -1.08 -13.98 -12.70
CA LEU A 723 -0.17 -14.74 -13.57
C LEU A 723 -0.94 -15.44 -14.68
N PHE A 724 -0.32 -15.58 -15.84
CA PHE A 724 -0.86 -16.35 -16.95
C PHE A 724 0.13 -17.32 -17.57
N LYS A 725 -0.42 -18.35 -18.18
CA LYS A 725 0.32 -19.34 -18.97
C LYS A 725 -0.54 -19.68 -20.18
N THR A 726 0.02 -19.57 -21.38
CA THR A 726 -0.72 -19.79 -22.63
C THR A 726 0.17 -20.32 -23.76
N THR A 727 -0.48 -20.94 -24.74
CA THR A 727 0.08 -21.27 -26.07
C THR A 727 -0.57 -20.45 -27.19
N ALA A 728 -1.66 -19.72 -26.88
CA ALA A 728 -2.34 -18.86 -27.84
C ALA A 728 -1.57 -17.56 -28.09
N SER A 729 -1.60 -17.07 -29.32
CA SER A 729 -0.93 -15.84 -29.73
C SER A 729 -1.72 -14.57 -29.39
N SER A 730 -2.98 -14.66 -28.98
CA SER A 730 -3.78 -13.53 -28.51
C SER A 730 -4.94 -13.98 -27.63
N GLY A 731 -5.52 -13.05 -26.86
CA GLY A 731 -6.69 -13.31 -26.03
C GLY A 731 -6.95 -12.22 -24.98
N VAL A 732 -8.20 -12.10 -24.53
CA VAL A 732 -8.58 -11.14 -23.49
C VAL A 732 -8.50 -11.80 -22.11
N PHE A 733 -7.70 -11.21 -21.22
CA PHE A 733 -7.57 -11.70 -19.85
C PHE A 733 -8.72 -11.21 -18.97
N LEU A 734 -9.05 -9.93 -19.07
CA LEU A 734 -10.04 -9.27 -18.23
C LEU A 734 -10.77 -8.17 -18.99
N GLU A 735 -12.08 -8.06 -18.79
CA GLU A 735 -12.89 -6.95 -19.30
C GLU A 735 -14.01 -6.57 -18.33
N ASN A 736 -14.18 -5.27 -18.05
CA ASN A 736 -15.38 -4.73 -17.44
C ASN A 736 -15.83 -3.49 -18.22
N LEU A 737 -17.13 -3.39 -18.51
CA LEU A 737 -17.72 -2.28 -19.25
C LEU A 737 -18.56 -1.38 -18.32
N GLY A 738 -18.60 -0.11 -18.68
CA GLY A 738 -19.50 0.94 -18.21
C GLY A 738 -20.41 1.43 -19.33
N ILE A 739 -21.02 2.60 -19.16
CA ILE A 739 -21.85 3.23 -20.23
C ILE A 739 -20.96 3.79 -21.34
N LYS A 740 -19.86 4.43 -20.96
CA LYS A 740 -18.79 4.95 -21.84
C LYS A 740 -17.46 4.36 -21.42
N ASP A 741 -17.28 4.29 -20.10
CA ASP A 741 -16.09 3.79 -19.44
C ASP A 741 -15.87 2.30 -19.70
N PHE A 742 -14.61 1.87 -19.69
CA PHE A 742 -14.27 0.45 -19.67
C PHE A 742 -12.87 0.26 -19.10
N ILE A 743 -12.56 -0.99 -18.75
CA ILE A 743 -11.22 -1.43 -18.41
C ILE A 743 -10.98 -2.83 -18.99
N ARG A 744 -9.85 -3.03 -19.66
CA ARG A 744 -9.50 -4.28 -20.34
C ARG A 744 -7.99 -4.56 -20.27
N ILE A 745 -7.62 -5.82 -20.07
CA ILE A 745 -6.25 -6.31 -20.24
C ILE A 745 -6.29 -7.49 -21.22
N GLU A 746 -5.44 -7.46 -22.24
CA GLU A 746 -5.37 -8.49 -23.27
C GLU A 746 -3.94 -8.78 -23.74
N LEU A 747 -3.73 -10.00 -24.22
CA LEU A 747 -2.58 -10.38 -25.04
C LEU A 747 -2.96 -10.02 -26.49
N SER A 748 -2.41 -8.92 -27.01
CA SER A 748 -2.73 -8.44 -28.37
C SER A 748 -1.98 -9.23 -29.44
N SER A 749 -0.77 -9.71 -29.11
CA SER A 749 0.04 -10.62 -29.93
C SER A 749 0.90 -11.53 -29.04
N SER A 750 1.61 -12.50 -29.63
CA SER A 750 2.45 -13.44 -28.88
C SER A 750 3.55 -12.78 -28.06
N THR A 751 3.84 -11.50 -28.26
CA THR A 751 4.88 -10.74 -27.55
C THR A 751 4.34 -9.49 -26.84
N GLN A 752 3.06 -9.17 -26.95
CA GLN A 752 2.52 -7.87 -26.53
C GLN A 752 1.33 -8.01 -25.59
N VAL A 753 1.42 -7.36 -24.44
CA VAL A 753 0.32 -7.22 -23.48
C VAL A 753 -0.14 -5.77 -23.47
N LEU A 754 -1.45 -5.58 -23.62
CA LEU A 754 -2.12 -4.28 -23.70
C LEU A 754 -3.06 -4.09 -22.52
N PHE A 755 -2.94 -2.95 -21.84
CA PHE A 755 -3.87 -2.48 -20.83
C PHE A 755 -4.60 -1.24 -21.37
N SER A 756 -5.92 -1.32 -21.53
CA SER A 756 -6.74 -0.25 -22.10
C SER A 756 -7.91 0.12 -21.20
N PHE A 757 -8.25 1.41 -21.16
CA PHE A 757 -9.35 1.92 -20.34
C PHE A 757 -9.88 3.26 -20.85
N ASP A 758 -11.12 3.58 -20.48
CA ASP A 758 -11.72 4.91 -20.67
C ASP A 758 -12.46 5.30 -19.38
N VAL A 759 -12.30 6.55 -18.96
CA VAL A 759 -12.93 7.15 -17.76
C VAL A 759 -13.76 8.40 -18.11
N GLY A 760 -14.08 8.56 -19.40
CA GLY A 760 -14.80 9.71 -19.94
C GLY A 760 -13.93 10.72 -20.69
N ASN A 761 -12.61 10.49 -20.78
CA ASN A 761 -11.67 11.35 -21.52
C ASN A 761 -11.34 10.79 -22.92
N GLY A 762 -11.87 9.62 -23.28
CA GLY A 762 -11.46 8.82 -24.44
C GLY A 762 -10.53 7.67 -24.03
N PRO A 763 -10.35 6.67 -24.91
CA PRO A 763 -9.58 5.47 -24.60
C PRO A 763 -8.09 5.79 -24.48
N LEU A 764 -7.47 5.27 -23.43
CA LEU A 764 -6.03 5.29 -23.17
C LEU A 764 -5.49 3.86 -23.15
N GLU A 765 -4.24 3.70 -23.58
CA GLU A 765 -3.59 2.39 -23.74
C GLU A 765 -2.17 2.41 -23.15
N VAL A 766 -1.81 1.35 -22.44
CA VAL A 766 -0.46 1.08 -21.93
C VAL A 766 -0.01 -0.27 -22.50
N LEU A 767 1.05 -0.25 -23.31
CA LEU A 767 1.57 -1.43 -24.00
C LEU A 767 2.94 -1.82 -23.44
N VAL A 768 3.14 -3.12 -23.20
CA VAL A 768 4.46 -3.70 -22.93
C VAL A 768 4.76 -4.76 -23.98
N GLU A 769 5.94 -4.67 -24.59
CA GLU A 769 6.45 -5.62 -25.58
C GLU A 769 7.62 -6.43 -25.03
N SER A 770 7.46 -7.76 -25.05
CA SER A 770 8.50 -8.72 -24.69
C SER A 770 9.36 -9.07 -25.90
N ARG A 771 10.66 -9.34 -25.67
CA ARG A 771 11.58 -9.83 -26.70
C ARG A 771 11.31 -11.30 -27.06
N ASP A 772 10.92 -12.08 -26.07
CA ASP A 772 10.60 -13.50 -26.22
C ASP A 772 9.07 -13.70 -26.23
N PRO A 773 8.55 -14.67 -27.00
CA PRO A 773 7.12 -14.96 -27.03
C PRO A 773 6.58 -15.37 -25.65
N LEU A 774 5.44 -14.79 -25.26
CA LEU A 774 4.71 -15.01 -24.00
C LEU A 774 3.74 -16.20 -24.07
N ASN A 775 3.64 -16.81 -25.24
CA ASN A 775 2.85 -18.03 -25.48
C ASN A 775 3.74 -19.29 -25.44
N ASP A 776 4.77 -19.28 -24.60
CA ASP A 776 5.79 -20.31 -24.45
C ASP A 776 5.39 -21.43 -23.48
N ASN A 777 4.14 -21.43 -23.01
CA ASN A 777 3.62 -22.35 -21.99
C ASN A 777 4.39 -22.26 -20.66
N ARG A 778 4.92 -21.09 -20.31
CA ARG A 778 5.46 -20.75 -18.99
C ARG A 778 4.60 -19.68 -18.31
N TRP A 779 4.76 -19.60 -17.00
CA TRP A 779 4.08 -18.61 -16.16
C TRP A 779 4.72 -17.23 -16.33
N HIS A 780 3.90 -16.25 -16.70
CA HIS A 780 4.22 -14.84 -16.78
C HIS A 780 3.37 -14.05 -15.80
N ARG A 781 3.92 -13.02 -15.17
CA ARG A 781 3.25 -12.14 -14.20
C ARG A 781 2.89 -10.82 -14.86
N VAL A 782 1.62 -10.44 -14.76
CA VAL A 782 1.12 -9.12 -15.18
C VAL A 782 0.71 -8.34 -13.93
N ARG A 783 1.20 -7.11 -13.81
CA ARG A 783 0.75 -6.14 -12.81
C ARG A 783 0.35 -4.86 -13.54
N ALA A 784 -0.92 -4.49 -13.48
CA ALA A 784 -1.45 -3.25 -14.00
C ALA A 784 -1.94 -2.39 -12.83
N GLU A 785 -1.66 -1.09 -12.88
CA GLU A 785 -2.16 -0.11 -11.91
C GLU A 785 -2.82 1.03 -12.69
N ARG A 786 -3.92 1.57 -12.18
CA ARG A 786 -4.50 2.82 -12.65
C ARG A 786 -4.87 3.66 -11.46
N ASN A 787 -4.30 4.85 -11.38
CA ASN A 787 -4.61 5.83 -10.36
C ASN A 787 -5.00 7.17 -11.02
N ILE A 788 -5.20 8.21 -10.22
CA ILE A 788 -5.64 9.52 -10.72
C ILE A 788 -4.54 10.30 -11.47
N LYS A 789 -3.28 9.85 -11.38
CA LYS A 789 -2.13 10.50 -12.04
C LYS A 789 -1.65 9.75 -13.27
N GLU A 790 -1.70 8.43 -13.25
CA GLU A 790 -1.16 7.59 -14.30
C GLU A 790 -1.79 6.19 -14.29
N ALA A 791 -1.61 5.49 -15.41
CA ALA A 791 -1.78 4.06 -15.50
C ALA A 791 -0.42 3.41 -15.80
N SER A 792 -0.16 2.25 -15.22
CA SER A 792 1.08 1.51 -15.39
C SER A 792 0.82 0.05 -15.71
N LEU A 793 1.73 -0.57 -16.46
CA LEU A 793 1.72 -1.99 -16.79
C LEU A 793 3.13 -2.54 -16.65
N ARG A 794 3.28 -3.61 -15.89
CA ARG A 794 4.50 -4.39 -15.72
C ARG A 794 4.26 -5.84 -16.11
N LEU A 795 5.16 -6.37 -16.93
CA LEU A 795 5.18 -7.75 -17.38
C LEU A 795 6.49 -8.38 -16.91
N ASP A 796 6.38 -9.41 -16.07
CA ASP A 796 7.51 -10.08 -15.42
C ASP A 796 8.48 -9.06 -14.78
N ASP A 797 9.76 -9.15 -15.13
CA ASP A 797 10.84 -8.25 -14.72
C ASP A 797 11.19 -7.20 -15.79
N LEU A 798 10.32 -7.02 -16.80
CA LEU A 798 10.49 -5.95 -17.78
C LEU A 798 10.26 -4.57 -17.13
N PRO A 799 10.87 -3.49 -17.67
CA PRO A 799 10.60 -2.13 -17.24
C PRO A 799 9.10 -1.80 -17.29
N VAL A 800 8.64 -1.04 -16.30
CA VAL A 800 7.24 -0.60 -16.21
C VAL A 800 6.94 0.38 -17.33
N ALA A 801 5.85 0.15 -18.08
CA ALA A 801 5.29 1.12 -19.01
C ALA A 801 4.25 1.97 -18.29
N THR A 802 4.23 3.28 -18.56
CA THR A 802 3.34 4.24 -17.89
C THR A 802 2.67 5.18 -18.89
N GLN A 803 1.42 5.55 -18.61
CA GLN A 803 0.64 6.54 -19.34
C GLN A 803 0.08 7.57 -18.36
N GLU A 804 0.45 8.84 -18.50
CA GLU A 804 -0.05 9.92 -17.64
C GLU A 804 -1.54 10.18 -17.89
N ALA A 805 -2.25 10.50 -16.81
CA ALA A 805 -3.63 10.94 -16.84
C ALA A 805 -3.72 12.46 -17.12
N PRO A 806 -4.75 12.94 -17.83
CA PRO A 806 -4.97 14.36 -18.05
C PRO A 806 -5.13 15.14 -16.73
N THR A 807 -4.50 16.32 -16.60
CA THR A 807 -4.45 17.09 -15.34
C THR A 807 -5.82 17.57 -14.84
N ASP A 808 -6.76 17.86 -15.75
CA ASP A 808 -8.10 18.40 -15.46
C ASP A 808 -9.21 17.58 -16.13
N GLY A 809 -8.97 16.27 -16.33
CA GLY A 809 -9.93 15.34 -16.92
C GLY A 809 -10.85 14.63 -15.92
N HIS A 810 -11.77 13.81 -16.42
CA HIS A 810 -12.52 12.86 -15.60
C HIS A 810 -11.57 11.81 -15.00
N PHE A 811 -11.80 11.46 -13.74
CA PHE A 811 -10.94 10.55 -12.99
C PHE A 811 -11.70 9.44 -12.27
N HIS A 812 -13.03 9.41 -12.33
CA HIS A 812 -13.82 8.31 -11.77
C HIS A 812 -14.10 7.27 -12.86
N LEU A 813 -13.65 6.03 -12.63
CA LEU A 813 -14.00 4.89 -13.49
C LEU A 813 -15.38 4.33 -13.07
N GLN A 814 -16.40 4.55 -13.90
CA GLN A 814 -17.79 4.17 -13.63
C GLN A 814 -18.22 2.94 -14.44
N LEU A 815 -18.02 1.77 -13.84
CA LEU A 815 -18.39 0.48 -14.43
C LEU A 815 -19.79 0.06 -13.99
N ASN A 816 -20.53 -0.63 -14.86
CA ASN A 816 -21.88 -1.11 -14.57
C ASN A 816 -22.14 -2.57 -15.01
N SER A 817 -21.29 -3.14 -15.85
CA SER A 817 -21.37 -4.55 -16.25
C SER A 817 -20.74 -5.46 -15.20
N GLN A 818 -21.00 -6.76 -15.33
CA GLN A 818 -20.18 -7.78 -14.67
C GLN A 818 -18.75 -7.73 -15.20
N LEU A 819 -17.80 -8.14 -14.36
CA LEU A 819 -16.41 -8.33 -14.75
C LEU A 819 -16.25 -9.68 -15.42
N PHE A 820 -15.67 -9.73 -16.61
CA PHE A 820 -15.36 -10.94 -17.37
C PHE A 820 -13.88 -11.26 -17.28
N ILE A 821 -13.58 -12.56 -17.11
CA ILE A 821 -12.24 -13.12 -16.94
C ILE A 821 -12.08 -14.26 -17.96
N GLY A 822 -11.05 -14.18 -18.80
CA GLY A 822 -10.80 -15.12 -19.90
C GLY A 822 -11.68 -14.92 -21.15
N GLY A 823 -12.44 -13.82 -21.24
CA GLY A 823 -13.31 -13.54 -22.38
C GLY A 823 -13.96 -12.15 -22.33
N THR A 824 -14.90 -11.88 -23.24
CA THR A 824 -15.55 -10.55 -23.40
C THR A 824 -17.05 -10.57 -23.15
N ALA A 825 -17.60 -9.41 -22.80
CA ALA A 825 -19.01 -9.19 -22.51
C ALA A 825 -19.94 -9.32 -23.73
N SER A 826 -19.40 -9.25 -24.97
CA SER A 826 -20.19 -9.24 -26.21
C SER A 826 -20.74 -10.61 -26.64
N ARG A 827 -20.33 -11.71 -25.98
CA ARG A 827 -20.77 -13.09 -26.27
C ARG A 827 -21.61 -13.66 -25.13
N GLN A 828 -22.74 -13.01 -24.84
CA GLN A 828 -23.68 -13.42 -23.78
C GLN A 828 -24.53 -14.63 -24.16
N LYS A 829 -24.19 -15.80 -23.62
CA LYS A 829 -25.17 -16.80 -23.13
C LYS A 829 -24.49 -17.59 -21.99
N GLY A 830 -24.92 -17.42 -20.74
CA GLY A 830 -24.44 -18.26 -19.64
C GLY A 830 -24.78 -17.79 -18.23
N PHE A 831 -25.29 -18.73 -17.43
CA PHE A 831 -25.85 -18.60 -16.07
C PHE A 831 -24.83 -18.47 -14.93
N ARG A 832 -25.35 -18.14 -13.75
CA ARG A 832 -24.65 -17.94 -12.46
C ARG A 832 -23.88 -19.17 -11.95
N GLU A 833 -22.79 -18.83 -11.24
CA GLU A 833 -21.98 -19.64 -10.32
C GLU A 833 -21.08 -20.75 -10.89
N ARG A 834 -19.78 -20.66 -10.52
CA ARG A 834 -18.75 -21.72 -10.38
C ARG A 834 -17.94 -22.12 -11.62
N ALA A 835 -16.61 -21.97 -11.52
CA ALA A 835 -15.61 -22.58 -12.40
C ALA A 835 -15.67 -24.13 -12.47
N LYS A 836 -16.34 -24.82 -11.52
CA LYS A 836 -16.63 -26.26 -11.60
C LYS A 836 -17.84 -26.61 -12.47
N ILE A 837 -18.72 -25.63 -12.75
CA ILE A 837 -19.99 -25.83 -13.45
C ILE A 837 -19.97 -25.14 -14.82
N THR A 838 -19.12 -24.13 -15.00
CA THR A 838 -18.87 -23.50 -16.30
C THR A 838 -18.27 -24.50 -17.28
N PRO A 839 -18.97 -24.85 -18.37
CA PRO A 839 -18.42 -25.74 -19.39
C PRO A 839 -17.13 -25.15 -19.95
N GLY A 840 -16.05 -25.94 -19.90
CA GLY A 840 -14.75 -25.57 -20.43
C GLY A 840 -13.83 -24.78 -19.48
N VAL A 841 -14.13 -24.79 -18.18
CA VAL A 841 -13.23 -24.31 -17.12
C VAL A 841 -12.97 -25.43 -16.12
N GLN A 842 -11.71 -25.62 -15.71
CA GLN A 842 -11.28 -26.61 -14.71
C GLN A 842 -10.49 -25.93 -13.59
N PRO A 843 -10.62 -26.38 -12.32
CA PRO A 843 -9.83 -25.83 -11.21
C PRO A 843 -8.38 -26.32 -11.23
N GLY A 844 -7.44 -25.44 -10.91
CA GLY A 844 -6.01 -25.73 -10.88
C GLY A 844 -5.35 -25.67 -12.27
N CYS A 845 -4.03 -25.52 -12.30
CA CYS A 845 -3.26 -25.59 -13.53
C CYS A 845 -1.86 -26.18 -13.29
N PRO A 846 -1.57 -27.40 -13.79
CA PRO A 846 -0.26 -28.00 -13.65
C PRO A 846 0.79 -27.32 -14.53
N GLY A 847 2.07 -27.51 -14.21
CA GLY A 847 3.21 -27.01 -14.98
C GLY A 847 3.97 -25.89 -14.27
N HIS A 848 4.03 -25.93 -12.94
CA HIS A 848 4.90 -25.08 -12.14
C HIS A 848 6.37 -25.40 -12.41
N CYS A 849 6.73 -26.67 -12.58
CA CYS A 849 8.12 -27.06 -12.84
C CYS A 849 8.68 -26.57 -14.19
N SER A 850 7.84 -26.31 -15.20
CA SER A 850 8.33 -25.72 -16.46
C SER A 850 8.79 -24.27 -16.28
N SER A 851 8.24 -23.56 -15.30
CA SER A 851 8.51 -22.13 -15.07
C SER A 851 9.53 -21.91 -13.97
N TYR A 852 9.43 -22.69 -12.91
CA TYR A 852 10.23 -22.52 -11.69
C TYR A 852 11.27 -23.62 -11.49
N GLY A 853 11.35 -24.62 -12.38
CA GLY A 853 12.28 -25.74 -12.24
C GLY A 853 13.75 -25.34 -12.25
N SER A 854 14.10 -24.21 -12.88
CA SER A 854 15.44 -23.64 -12.84
C SER A 854 15.87 -23.15 -11.45
N LEU A 855 14.92 -22.94 -10.53
CA LEU A 855 15.23 -22.63 -9.14
C LEU A 855 15.84 -23.83 -8.42
N CYS A 856 15.55 -25.07 -8.85
CA CYS A 856 16.19 -26.26 -8.27
C CYS A 856 17.66 -26.35 -8.73
N GLN A 857 18.58 -26.11 -7.80
CA GLN A 857 20.02 -26.10 -8.03
C GLN A 857 20.63 -27.48 -7.79
N ASN A 858 21.92 -27.64 -8.13
CA ASN A 858 22.75 -28.80 -7.76
C ASN A 858 22.11 -30.17 -8.05
N GLN A 859 21.53 -30.32 -9.25
CA GLN A 859 20.84 -31.53 -9.70
C GLN A 859 19.58 -31.90 -8.90
N GLY A 860 19.03 -30.95 -8.13
CA GLY A 860 17.73 -31.09 -7.51
C GLY A 860 16.63 -31.29 -8.55
N ARG A 861 15.73 -32.25 -8.31
CA ARG A 861 14.63 -32.55 -9.23
C ARG A 861 13.42 -31.69 -8.86
N CYS A 862 12.91 -30.90 -9.80
CA CYS A 862 11.63 -30.23 -9.58
C CYS A 862 10.48 -31.24 -9.58
N VAL A 863 9.64 -31.19 -8.57
CA VAL A 863 8.45 -32.03 -8.41
C VAL A 863 7.20 -31.15 -8.31
N GLU A 864 6.29 -31.43 -9.23
CA GLU A 864 5.01 -30.73 -9.40
C GLU A 864 4.06 -31.00 -8.22
N ARG A 865 3.32 -29.97 -7.79
CA ARG A 865 2.22 -30.08 -6.80
C ARG A 865 0.95 -29.47 -7.38
N THR A 866 -0.18 -29.74 -6.74
CA THR A 866 -1.47 -29.13 -7.12
C THR A 866 -1.46 -27.61 -6.96
N ASN A 867 -0.78 -27.12 -5.91
CA ASN A 867 -0.64 -25.72 -5.55
C ASN A 867 0.86 -25.37 -5.46
N GLY A 868 1.59 -25.42 -6.59
CA GLY A 868 3.00 -25.02 -6.67
C GLY A 868 3.99 -26.14 -6.99
N PHE A 869 5.24 -25.96 -6.56
CA PHE A 869 6.34 -26.93 -6.79
C PHE A 869 7.24 -27.06 -5.57
N HIS A 870 8.08 -28.09 -5.58
CA HIS A 870 9.22 -28.19 -4.68
C HIS A 870 10.42 -28.85 -5.36
N CYS A 871 11.61 -28.64 -4.79
CA CYS A 871 12.83 -29.29 -5.25
C CYS A 871 13.11 -30.51 -4.37
N ASP A 872 13.08 -31.68 -4.99
CA ASP A 872 13.53 -32.93 -4.37
C ASP A 872 15.06 -32.99 -4.42
N CYS A 873 15.66 -32.83 -3.24
CA CYS A 873 17.10 -32.89 -3.04
C CYS A 873 17.59 -34.29 -2.64
N SER A 874 16.73 -35.31 -2.60
CA SER A 874 17.06 -36.63 -2.02
C SER A 874 18.25 -37.31 -2.70
N LEU A 875 18.40 -37.12 -4.01
CA LEU A 875 19.47 -37.71 -4.82
C LEU A 875 20.71 -36.81 -4.95
N SER A 876 20.73 -35.64 -4.31
CA SER A 876 21.87 -34.72 -4.29
C SER A 876 22.55 -34.70 -2.92
N ALA A 877 23.82 -34.31 -2.89
CA ALA A 877 24.55 -34.07 -1.64
C ALA A 877 24.28 -32.69 -1.03
N TYR A 878 23.18 -32.04 -1.45
CA TYR A 878 22.73 -30.73 -0.98
C TYR A 878 21.34 -30.84 -0.33
N THR A 879 20.95 -29.80 0.39
CA THR A 879 19.65 -29.65 1.07
C THR A 879 19.09 -28.24 0.90
N GLY A 880 17.90 -28.00 1.44
CA GLY A 880 17.26 -26.69 1.47
C GLY A 880 16.24 -26.52 0.35
N VAL A 881 15.44 -25.45 0.42
CA VAL A 881 14.26 -25.23 -0.42
C VAL A 881 14.51 -25.36 -1.94
N PHE A 882 15.72 -25.06 -2.39
CA PHE A 882 16.16 -25.10 -3.78
C PHE A 882 17.40 -25.99 -3.99
N CYS A 883 17.70 -26.90 -3.05
CA CYS A 883 18.91 -27.73 -3.05
C CYS A 883 20.22 -26.92 -3.10
N GLN A 884 20.22 -25.74 -2.51
CA GLN A 884 21.34 -24.79 -2.52
C GLN A 884 22.30 -24.93 -1.32
N THR A 885 21.90 -25.66 -0.27
CA THR A 885 22.67 -25.76 0.98
C THR A 885 23.59 -26.98 0.93
N GLU A 886 24.90 -26.76 1.07
CA GLU A 886 25.87 -27.85 1.13
C GLU A 886 25.73 -28.66 2.42
N VAL A 887 25.69 -30.00 2.30
CA VAL A 887 25.81 -30.87 3.46
C VAL A 887 27.28 -31.06 3.79
N SER A 888 27.69 -30.66 5.00
CA SER A 888 29.07 -30.80 5.44
C SER A 888 29.21 -31.10 6.93
N ALA A 889 30.30 -31.79 7.30
CA ALA A 889 30.60 -32.15 8.68
C ALA A 889 32.09 -32.02 8.99
N SER A 890 32.37 -31.70 10.24
CA SER A 890 33.70 -31.74 10.83
C SER A 890 33.98 -33.12 11.43
N PHE A 891 35.19 -33.61 11.15
CA PHE A 891 35.70 -34.89 11.61
C PHE A 891 36.88 -34.66 12.56
N LYS A 892 36.92 -35.42 13.65
CA LYS A 892 38.06 -35.49 14.58
C LYS A 892 38.83 -36.79 14.35
N PRO A 893 40.10 -36.89 14.76
CA PRO A 893 40.81 -38.17 14.79
C PRO A 893 39.98 -39.21 15.55
N GLY A 894 39.55 -40.28 14.86
CA GLY A 894 38.69 -41.34 15.40
C GLY A 894 37.19 -41.23 15.06
N SER A 895 36.76 -40.21 14.31
CA SER A 895 35.38 -40.11 13.81
C SER A 895 35.22 -40.80 12.46
N SER A 896 34.21 -41.67 12.35
CA SER A 896 33.87 -42.48 11.18
C SER A 896 32.45 -42.23 10.68
N VAL A 897 32.26 -42.23 9.37
CA VAL A 897 30.94 -42.47 8.76
C VAL A 897 31.06 -43.66 7.84
N SER A 898 30.21 -44.67 8.05
CA SER A 898 30.12 -45.81 7.15
C SER A 898 28.73 -46.10 6.65
N TYR A 899 28.59 -46.19 5.34
CA TYR A 899 27.34 -46.50 4.65
C TYR A 899 27.42 -47.91 4.08
N THR A 900 26.42 -48.75 4.37
CA THR A 900 26.32 -50.14 3.88
C THR A 900 25.15 -50.26 2.91
N PHE A 901 25.38 -50.83 1.72
CA PHE A 901 24.31 -51.01 0.73
C PHE A 901 23.50 -52.27 1.07
N LYS A 902 22.16 -52.14 1.12
CA LYS A 902 21.26 -53.30 1.27
C LYS A 902 21.04 -53.96 -0.10
N GLU A 903 21.16 -55.27 -0.18
CA GLU A 903 20.83 -56.04 -1.39
C GLU A 903 19.35 -55.83 -1.81
N PRO A 904 19.02 -55.83 -3.11
CA PRO A 904 17.64 -56.03 -3.54
C PRO A 904 17.22 -57.46 -3.17
N TYR A 905 16.25 -57.59 -2.27
CA TYR A 905 15.68 -58.86 -1.84
C TYR A 905 15.12 -59.65 -3.05
N GLU A 906 15.59 -60.90 -3.21
CA GLU A 906 14.99 -61.90 -4.08
C GLU A 906 13.54 -62.19 -3.63
N LEU A 907 12.59 -62.01 -4.55
CA LEU A 907 11.20 -62.41 -4.37
C LEU A 907 11.12 -63.94 -4.42
N SER A 908 10.61 -64.52 -3.34
CA SER A 908 10.29 -65.94 -3.17
C SER A 908 9.82 -66.63 -4.45
N ARG A 909 10.54 -67.67 -4.90
CA ARG A 909 10.02 -68.64 -5.87
C ARG A 909 10.18 -70.05 -5.35
N ASN A 910 9.08 -70.60 -4.84
CA ASN A 910 8.86 -72.04 -4.80
C ASN A 910 8.79 -72.59 -6.24
N SER A 911 9.31 -73.80 -6.42
CA SER A 911 9.15 -74.71 -7.58
C SER A 911 10.22 -74.65 -8.69
N SER A 912 11.17 -75.60 -8.59
CA SER A 912 11.74 -76.44 -9.65
C SER A 912 11.73 -75.94 -11.10
N ALA A 913 12.87 -75.42 -11.57
CA ALA A 913 13.46 -75.72 -12.89
C ALA A 913 14.89 -75.16 -12.91
N LEU A 914 15.84 -75.90 -13.50
CA LEU A 914 17.26 -75.55 -13.60
C LEU A 914 17.47 -74.12 -14.16
N PRO A 915 18.40 -73.30 -13.63
CA PRO A 915 18.78 -72.07 -14.29
C PRO A 915 19.80 -72.36 -15.39
N SER A 916 19.33 -72.28 -16.63
CA SER A 916 20.15 -72.03 -17.79
C SER A 916 20.76 -70.62 -17.73
N SER A 917 21.98 -70.54 -18.24
CA SER A 917 22.86 -69.38 -18.39
C SER A 917 22.25 -68.25 -19.24
N ILE A 918 21.52 -67.29 -18.66
CA ILE A 918 21.19 -65.99 -19.30
C ILE A 918 21.00 -64.90 -18.22
N TYR A 919 22.09 -64.34 -17.68
CA TYR A 919 22.11 -63.01 -17.05
C TYR A 919 23.51 -62.41 -17.25
N SER A 920 23.84 -62.15 -18.52
CA SER A 920 24.98 -61.33 -18.91
C SER A 920 24.46 -60.01 -19.48
N ASP A 921 23.73 -59.24 -18.65
CA ASP A 921 23.35 -57.87 -19.02
C ASP A 921 23.02 -57.00 -17.79
N MET A 922 23.96 -56.89 -16.84
CA MET A 922 24.05 -55.69 -16.01
C MET A 922 25.18 -54.84 -16.59
N THR A 923 24.76 -53.87 -17.40
CA THR A 923 25.60 -52.86 -18.02
C THR A 923 26.47 -52.14 -16.99
N LEU A 924 27.79 -52.19 -17.22
CA LEU A 924 28.82 -51.41 -16.53
C LEU A 924 28.51 -49.90 -16.66
N ARG A 925 27.85 -49.31 -15.65
CA ARG A 925 27.66 -47.86 -15.55
C ARG A 925 28.90 -47.26 -14.87
N GLY A 926 29.51 -46.25 -15.48
CA GLY A 926 30.60 -45.51 -14.85
C GLY A 926 30.07 -44.73 -13.64
N GLU A 927 30.58 -45.10 -12.46
CA GLU A 927 30.25 -44.55 -11.15
C GLU A 927 30.85 -43.15 -11.00
N ASN A 928 30.06 -42.18 -10.57
CA ASN A 928 30.50 -40.80 -10.38
C ASN A 928 30.69 -40.52 -8.88
N VAL A 929 31.90 -40.17 -8.48
CA VAL A 929 32.22 -39.85 -7.09
C VAL A 929 32.63 -38.39 -7.01
N SER A 930 32.02 -37.67 -6.09
CA SER A 930 32.40 -36.30 -5.76
C SER A 930 32.49 -36.10 -4.27
N LEU A 931 33.50 -35.36 -3.83
CA LEU A 931 33.58 -34.84 -2.47
C LEU A 931 34.41 -33.57 -2.45
N SER A 932 34.14 -32.72 -1.48
CA SER A 932 34.96 -31.58 -1.15
C SER A 932 35.54 -31.74 0.25
N PHE A 933 36.80 -31.34 0.45
CA PHE A 933 37.44 -31.48 1.75
C PHE A 933 38.35 -30.30 2.10
N ARG A 934 38.57 -30.11 3.40
CA ARG A 934 39.54 -29.16 3.96
C ARG A 934 40.24 -29.81 5.14
N THR A 935 41.56 -29.92 5.08
CA THR A 935 42.37 -30.52 6.14
C THR A 935 43.78 -29.91 6.19
N ASN A 936 44.39 -29.91 7.37
CA ASN A 936 45.82 -29.65 7.57
C ASN A 936 46.61 -30.95 7.83
N GLN A 937 45.94 -32.10 7.82
CA GLN A 937 46.53 -33.41 8.06
C GLN A 937 47.10 -33.99 6.76
N SER A 938 48.38 -34.38 6.79
CA SER A 938 49.02 -35.15 5.74
C SER A 938 49.96 -36.19 6.38
N PRO A 939 49.86 -37.48 5.99
CA PRO A 939 48.90 -38.06 5.05
C PRO A 939 47.53 -38.28 5.70
N ALA A 940 46.47 -38.34 4.90
CA ALA A 940 45.11 -38.60 5.38
C ALA A 940 44.29 -39.41 4.35
N LEU A 941 43.50 -40.39 4.82
CA LEU A 941 42.54 -41.14 4.02
C LEU A 941 41.18 -40.41 4.07
N LEU A 942 40.64 -40.01 2.91
CA LEU A 942 39.41 -39.20 2.80
C LEU A 942 38.18 -40.06 2.50
N LEU A 943 38.33 -41.03 1.60
CA LEU A 943 37.27 -41.93 1.17
C LEU A 943 37.90 -43.29 0.88
N TYR A 944 37.25 -44.33 1.36
CA TYR A 944 37.56 -45.70 0.99
C TYR A 944 36.28 -46.42 0.60
N VAL A 945 36.37 -47.18 -0.49
CA VAL A 945 35.28 -47.93 -1.12
C VAL A 945 35.81 -49.32 -1.39
N SER A 946 35.12 -50.36 -0.90
CA SER A 946 35.41 -51.77 -1.21
C SER A 946 34.26 -52.41 -1.97
N SER A 947 34.51 -53.56 -2.61
CA SER A 947 33.49 -54.46 -3.20
C SER A 947 33.52 -55.84 -2.55
N TYR A 948 32.49 -56.67 -2.80
CA TYR A 948 32.42 -58.06 -2.35
C TYR A 948 33.59 -58.91 -2.85
N TYR A 949 34.08 -58.62 -4.07
CA TYR A 949 35.19 -59.32 -4.72
C TYR A 949 36.56 -58.75 -4.33
N ARG A 950 36.64 -57.93 -3.28
CA ARG A 950 37.87 -57.28 -2.78
C ARG A 950 38.51 -56.27 -3.74
N GLU A 951 37.75 -55.78 -4.73
CA GLU A 951 38.13 -54.57 -5.46
C GLU A 951 38.02 -53.38 -4.49
N HIS A 952 38.99 -52.47 -4.50
CA HIS A 952 38.95 -51.31 -3.61
C HIS A 952 39.44 -50.04 -4.30
N LEU A 953 38.84 -48.94 -3.90
CA LEU A 953 39.19 -47.58 -4.28
C LEU A 953 39.48 -46.78 -3.01
N ALA A 954 40.65 -46.14 -2.95
CA ALA A 954 41.04 -45.27 -1.85
C ALA A 954 41.45 -43.88 -2.36
N LEU A 955 40.89 -42.84 -1.75
CA LEU A 955 41.26 -41.44 -1.98
C LEU A 955 42.05 -40.92 -0.78
N LEU A 956 43.29 -40.50 -1.01
CA LEU A 956 44.19 -40.04 0.06
C LEU A 956 45.00 -38.79 -0.28
N VAL A 957 45.39 -38.05 0.76
CA VAL A 957 46.32 -36.91 0.72
C VAL A 957 47.73 -37.40 1.05
N ASN A 958 48.72 -37.09 0.20
CA ASN A 958 50.08 -37.62 0.30
C ASN A 958 51.04 -36.77 1.18
N LYS A 959 52.18 -37.37 1.59
CA LYS A 959 53.21 -36.87 2.54
C LYS A 959 54.22 -35.84 1.99
N ASN A 960 54.33 -35.67 0.68
CA ASN A 960 55.40 -34.84 0.10
C ASN A 960 54.95 -33.37 0.10
N GLY A 961 55.88 -32.40 0.20
CA GLY A 961 55.58 -30.97 0.38
C GLY A 961 54.74 -30.28 -0.71
N GLU A 962 54.29 -31.01 -1.73
CA GLU A 962 53.15 -30.69 -2.60
C GLU A 962 52.00 -31.61 -2.17
N GLN A 963 50.93 -31.04 -1.59
CA GLN A 963 49.77 -31.84 -1.26
C GLN A 963 49.14 -32.32 -2.59
N ASP A 964 49.29 -33.60 -2.91
CA ASP A 964 48.72 -34.25 -4.09
C ASP A 964 47.63 -35.24 -3.63
N VAL A 965 46.50 -35.28 -4.34
CA VAL A 965 45.43 -36.27 -4.13
C VAL A 965 45.70 -37.49 -5.00
N ARG A 966 45.74 -38.68 -4.39
CA ARG A 966 45.95 -39.94 -5.12
C ARG A 966 44.71 -40.82 -5.05
N LEU A 967 44.40 -41.43 -6.20
CA LEU A 967 43.39 -42.46 -6.33
C LEU A 967 44.10 -43.80 -6.54
N LEU A 968 43.91 -44.72 -5.60
CA LEU A 968 44.44 -46.08 -5.64
C LEU A 968 43.32 -47.02 -6.07
N PHE A 969 43.56 -47.82 -7.11
CA PHE A 969 42.66 -48.87 -7.59
C PHE A 969 43.45 -50.15 -7.85
N GLU A 970 43.10 -51.27 -7.21
CA GLU A 970 43.74 -52.58 -7.42
C GLU A 970 45.30 -52.53 -7.42
N GLY A 971 45.89 -51.74 -6.53
CA GLY A 971 47.35 -51.54 -6.47
C GLY A 971 47.95 -50.68 -7.59
N HIS A 972 47.16 -50.18 -8.54
CA HIS A 972 47.55 -49.22 -9.56
C HIS A 972 47.28 -47.79 -9.08
N THR A 973 48.33 -46.98 -8.99
CA THR A 973 48.23 -45.55 -8.69
C THR A 973 47.90 -44.76 -9.94
N GLN A 974 46.76 -44.07 -9.95
CA GLN A 974 46.47 -43.00 -10.91
C GLN A 974 46.57 -41.66 -10.17
N ASN A 975 47.46 -40.78 -10.63
CA ASN A 975 47.55 -39.42 -10.08
C ASN A 975 46.40 -38.58 -10.65
N THR A 976 45.49 -38.12 -9.79
CA THR A 976 44.41 -37.20 -10.14
C THR A 976 44.84 -35.77 -9.77
N GLU A 977 45.08 -34.95 -10.79
CA GLU A 977 45.42 -33.51 -10.75
C GLU A 977 46.50 -33.05 -9.73
N LYS A 978 47.63 -32.54 -10.25
CA LYS A 978 48.56 -31.70 -9.48
C LYS A 978 47.99 -30.28 -9.39
N LYS A 979 47.55 -29.85 -8.21
CA LYS A 979 47.24 -28.43 -7.93
C LYS A 979 48.13 -27.96 -6.78
N ASN A 980 48.82 -26.82 -6.96
CA ASN A 980 49.53 -26.15 -5.88
C ASN A 980 48.54 -25.79 -4.77
N MET A 981 48.49 -26.59 -3.71
CA MET A 981 47.58 -26.42 -2.59
C MET A 981 48.11 -25.31 -1.66
N HIS A 982 47.40 -24.19 -1.62
CA HIS A 982 47.52 -23.27 -0.49
C HIS A 982 46.83 -23.90 0.73
N THR A 983 47.57 -24.03 1.83
CA THR A 983 47.06 -24.50 3.12
C THR A 983 45.84 -23.67 3.53
N ASN A 984 44.70 -24.33 3.77
CA ASN A 984 43.37 -23.79 4.12
C ASN A 984 42.31 -23.56 3.01
N ALA A 985 42.52 -23.97 1.75
CA ALA A 985 41.45 -23.95 0.74
C ALA A 985 40.56 -25.22 0.76
N ILE A 986 39.30 -25.10 0.31
CA ILE A 986 38.41 -26.24 0.04
C ILE A 986 38.80 -26.86 -1.30
N ILE A 987 38.91 -28.18 -1.36
CA ILE A 987 39.34 -28.92 -2.55
C ILE A 987 38.23 -29.87 -2.96
N THR A 988 37.73 -29.69 -4.18
CA THR A 988 36.71 -30.54 -4.78
C THR A 988 37.34 -31.56 -5.71
N VAL A 989 37.02 -32.84 -5.50
CA VAL A 989 37.50 -33.96 -6.30
C VAL A 989 36.30 -34.58 -7.01
N HIS A 990 36.39 -34.71 -8.33
CA HIS A 990 35.42 -35.42 -9.17
C HIS A 990 36.14 -36.48 -9.97
N PHE A 991 35.67 -37.72 -9.91
CA PHE A 991 36.18 -38.80 -10.75
C PHE A 991 35.08 -39.77 -11.16
N ARG A 992 35.27 -40.40 -12.33
CA ARG A 992 34.36 -41.40 -12.86
C ARG A 992 35.11 -42.71 -13.10
N HIS A 993 34.63 -43.82 -12.53
CA HIS A 993 35.27 -45.12 -12.68
C HIS A 993 34.24 -46.23 -12.87
N ILE A 994 34.59 -47.29 -13.60
CA ILE A 994 33.69 -48.43 -13.90
C ILE A 994 34.06 -49.58 -12.97
N PHE A 995 33.08 -50.19 -12.28
CA PHE A 995 33.29 -51.29 -11.33
C PHE A 995 32.58 -52.58 -11.76
N SER A 996 33.16 -53.74 -11.44
CA SER A 996 32.54 -55.07 -11.59
C SER A 996 31.87 -55.51 -10.29
N THR A 997 30.60 -55.16 -10.11
CA THR A 997 29.64 -55.66 -9.09
C THR A 997 29.88 -55.30 -7.60
N PHE A 998 28.79 -55.03 -6.86
CA PHE A 998 28.77 -54.23 -5.61
C PHE A 998 28.80 -55.04 -4.29
N SER A 999 29.52 -54.47 -3.30
CA SER A 999 29.01 -54.18 -1.94
C SER A 999 29.90 -53.09 -1.32
N LEU A 1000 29.40 -51.86 -1.14
CA LEU A 1000 30.22 -50.72 -0.72
C LEU A 1000 30.11 -50.44 0.78
N ILE A 1001 31.27 -50.36 1.45
CA ILE A 1001 31.43 -49.79 2.79
C ILE A 1001 32.20 -48.48 2.61
N VAL A 1002 31.55 -47.33 2.80
CA VAL A 1002 32.29 -46.06 2.97
C VAL A 1002 33.01 -46.16 4.32
N PHE A 1003 34.34 -46.06 4.39
CA PHE A 1003 35.05 -46.03 5.68
C PHE A 1003 35.55 -44.63 6.01
N VAL A 1004 35.35 -44.23 7.27
CA VAL A 1004 36.28 -43.35 8.01
C VAL A 1004 36.60 -43.99 9.38
N SER A 1005 36.72 -45.33 9.47
CA SER A 1005 36.94 -46.07 10.75
C SER A 1005 38.23 -46.92 10.77
N PRO A 1006 38.89 -47.13 11.94
CA PRO A 1006 40.13 -47.93 12.06
C PRO A 1006 39.95 -49.46 12.07
N GLU A 1007 38.73 -49.98 12.19
CA GLU A 1007 38.49 -51.41 12.51
C GLU A 1007 37.89 -52.17 11.32
N SER A 1008 38.73 -52.65 10.39
CA SER A 1008 38.36 -53.75 9.49
C SER A 1008 39.57 -54.62 9.14
N GLY A 1009 39.40 -55.95 9.17
CA GLY A 1009 40.47 -56.93 8.97
C GLY A 1009 40.88 -57.18 7.51
N ASP A 1010 40.36 -56.40 6.55
CA ASP A 1010 40.53 -56.61 5.10
C ASP A 1010 41.22 -55.43 4.38
N LEU A 1011 41.80 -54.45 5.10
CA LEU A 1011 42.57 -53.34 4.52
C LEU A 1011 44.01 -53.78 4.22
N ASP A 1012 44.56 -53.31 3.09
CA ASP A 1012 46.01 -53.35 2.81
C ASP A 1012 46.78 -52.75 4.00
N PRO A 1013 47.83 -53.39 4.56
CA PRO A 1013 48.57 -52.91 5.73
C PRO A 1013 48.99 -51.43 5.68
N ASP A 1014 49.30 -50.88 4.50
CA ASP A 1014 49.63 -49.46 4.35
C ASP A 1014 48.40 -48.54 4.49
N LEU A 1015 47.25 -48.94 3.95
CA LEU A 1015 45.97 -48.23 4.11
C LEU A 1015 45.40 -48.39 5.52
N ALA A 1016 45.57 -49.56 6.16
CA ALA A 1016 45.19 -49.80 7.54
C ALA A 1016 45.94 -48.86 8.51
N ARG A 1017 47.24 -48.65 8.28
CA ARG A 1017 48.03 -47.67 9.04
C ARG A 1017 47.50 -46.25 8.84
N LEU A 1018 47.12 -45.86 7.62
CA LEU A 1018 46.56 -44.53 7.35
C LEU A 1018 45.16 -44.35 7.95
N ALA A 1019 44.30 -45.36 7.89
CA ALA A 1019 42.97 -45.36 8.51
C ALA A 1019 43.06 -45.23 10.03
N SER A 1020 44.08 -45.83 10.67
CA SER A 1020 44.32 -45.72 12.12
C SER A 1020 44.69 -44.30 12.59
N LEU A 1021 45.22 -43.46 11.69
CA LEU A 1021 45.49 -42.05 12.00
C LEU A 1021 44.20 -41.21 12.05
N GLY A 1022 43.10 -41.73 11.49
CA GLY A 1022 41.84 -41.01 11.33
C GLY A 1022 41.93 -39.83 10.36
N PHE A 1023 40.78 -39.20 10.07
CA PHE A 1023 40.72 -37.94 9.34
C PHE A 1023 40.34 -36.80 10.28
N ALA A 1024 41.16 -35.76 10.33
CA ALA A 1024 40.89 -34.51 11.01
C ALA A 1024 40.71 -33.40 9.97
N GLY A 1025 39.51 -32.84 9.91
CA GLY A 1025 39.20 -31.83 8.91
C GLY A 1025 37.70 -31.71 8.67
N CYS A 1026 37.33 -31.21 7.51
CA CYS A 1026 35.94 -31.08 7.11
C CYS A 1026 35.71 -31.74 5.75
N LEU A 1027 34.61 -32.49 5.62
CA LEU A 1027 34.12 -33.05 4.37
C LEU A 1027 32.77 -32.41 4.03
N SER A 1028 32.58 -32.02 2.77
CA SER A 1028 31.32 -31.51 2.22
C SER A 1028 30.98 -32.19 0.90
N VAL A 1029 29.69 -32.23 0.57
CA VAL A 1029 29.18 -32.69 -0.73
C VAL A 1029 29.66 -34.11 -1.10
N VAL A 1030 29.79 -34.99 -0.10
CA VAL A 1030 30.20 -36.39 -0.32
C VAL A 1030 29.06 -37.12 -1.03
N GLN A 1031 29.28 -37.46 -2.29
CA GLN A 1031 28.33 -38.10 -3.18
C GLN A 1031 28.99 -39.26 -3.92
N PHE A 1032 28.33 -40.41 -3.89
CA PHE A 1032 28.66 -41.59 -4.67
C PHE A 1032 27.42 -41.95 -5.50
N ASN A 1033 27.48 -41.70 -6.81
CA ASN A 1033 26.33 -41.69 -7.71
C ASN A 1033 25.18 -40.84 -7.19
N THR A 1034 24.11 -41.47 -6.70
CA THR A 1034 22.90 -40.84 -6.17
C THR A 1034 22.82 -40.90 -4.66
N ILE A 1035 23.86 -41.40 -3.98
CA ILE A 1035 23.89 -41.61 -2.54
C ILE A 1035 24.80 -40.56 -1.91
N SER A 1036 24.31 -39.89 -0.87
CA SER A 1036 25.12 -39.00 -0.04
C SER A 1036 25.24 -39.57 1.38
N PRO A 1037 26.34 -40.28 1.68
CA PRO A 1037 26.58 -40.90 3.00
C PRO A 1037 26.52 -39.87 4.14
N LEU A 1038 27.04 -38.67 3.89
CA LEU A 1038 27.09 -37.61 4.90
C LEU A 1038 25.70 -37.03 5.20
N LYS A 1039 24.85 -36.91 4.17
CA LYS A 1039 23.45 -36.50 4.32
C LYS A 1039 22.66 -37.55 5.11
N ALA A 1040 22.86 -38.84 4.80
CA ALA A 1040 22.24 -39.93 5.53
C ALA A 1040 22.70 -39.97 7.01
N ALA A 1041 23.99 -39.76 7.28
CA ALA A 1041 24.54 -39.72 8.63
C ALA A 1041 23.97 -38.56 9.48
N LEU A 1042 23.86 -37.37 8.90
CA LEU A 1042 23.47 -36.17 9.65
C LEU A 1042 21.95 -36.02 9.80
N LEU A 1043 21.17 -36.44 8.80
CA LEU A 1043 19.72 -36.17 8.77
C LEU A 1043 18.86 -37.41 9.04
N HIS A 1044 19.38 -38.61 8.78
CA HIS A 1044 18.62 -39.85 8.83
C HIS A 1044 19.40 -41.00 9.51
N PRO A 1045 20.03 -40.78 10.69
CA PRO A 1045 20.89 -41.77 11.32
C PRO A 1045 20.14 -43.06 11.70
N ASP A 1046 18.86 -42.96 12.06
CA ASP A 1046 18.07 -44.11 12.57
C ASP A 1046 17.38 -44.92 11.46
N THR A 1047 17.26 -44.37 10.25
CA THR A 1047 16.50 -44.96 9.13
C THR A 1047 17.37 -45.36 7.95
N SER A 1048 18.60 -44.83 7.85
CA SER A 1048 19.56 -45.13 6.78
C SER A 1048 20.53 -46.24 7.22
N PRO A 1049 21.13 -47.00 6.27
CA PRO A 1049 22.13 -48.01 6.60
C PRO A 1049 23.50 -47.36 6.87
N VAL A 1050 23.54 -46.40 7.79
CA VAL A 1050 24.74 -45.66 8.18
C VAL A 1050 25.11 -45.99 9.61
N VAL A 1051 26.40 -46.22 9.84
CA VAL A 1051 26.99 -46.34 11.17
C VAL A 1051 27.95 -45.18 11.37
N ILE A 1052 27.77 -44.45 12.47
CA ILE A 1052 28.62 -43.33 12.87
C ILE A 1052 29.45 -43.81 14.06
N SER A 1053 30.76 -43.63 14.01
CA SER A 1053 31.65 -43.89 15.14
C SER A 1053 32.37 -42.60 15.51
N GLY A 1054 32.54 -42.30 16.80
CA GLY A 1054 33.13 -41.04 17.25
C GLY A 1054 32.26 -39.79 17.03
N PRO A 1055 32.73 -38.60 17.43
CA PRO A 1055 31.95 -37.35 17.36
C PRO A 1055 31.91 -36.79 15.93
N LEU A 1056 30.72 -36.74 15.33
CA LEU A 1056 30.45 -36.08 14.05
C LEU A 1056 29.60 -34.82 14.29
N VAL A 1057 30.07 -33.66 13.82
CA VAL A 1057 29.36 -32.38 14.02
C VAL A 1057 29.20 -31.68 12.69
N GLN A 1058 27.97 -31.26 12.36
CA GLN A 1058 27.68 -30.46 11.18
C GLN A 1058 28.54 -29.20 11.16
N SER A 1059 29.06 -28.86 9.98
CA SER A 1059 29.99 -27.73 9.79
C SER A 1059 29.59 -26.94 8.56
N ASN A 1060 30.30 -25.85 8.28
CA ASN A 1060 30.30 -25.13 6.99
C ASN A 1060 31.66 -25.24 6.28
N CYS A 1061 32.56 -26.10 6.76
CA CYS A 1061 33.94 -26.25 6.29
C CYS A 1061 34.78 -24.95 6.19
N GLY A 1062 34.34 -23.89 6.88
CA GLY A 1062 34.93 -22.56 6.77
C GLY A 1062 34.80 -21.96 5.37
N SER A 1063 33.84 -22.41 4.57
CA SER A 1063 33.28 -21.63 3.46
C SER A 1063 32.78 -20.32 4.06
N ALA A 1064 33.04 -19.19 3.39
CA ALA A 1064 32.31 -17.96 3.66
C ALA A 1064 30.86 -18.16 3.18
N GLY A 1065 30.13 -19.06 3.83
CA GLY A 1065 28.70 -19.17 3.68
C GLY A 1065 28.10 -17.83 4.06
N SER A 1066 27.15 -17.39 3.25
CA SER A 1066 26.40 -16.14 3.37
C SER A 1066 25.87 -15.90 4.80
N ALA A 1067 26.72 -15.45 5.71
CA ALA A 1067 26.31 -14.51 6.72
C ALA A 1067 25.90 -13.29 5.91
N ASN A 1068 24.61 -13.05 5.78
CA ASN A 1068 24.08 -11.83 5.18
C ASN A 1068 24.12 -10.76 6.28
N PRO A 1069 25.14 -9.87 6.37
CA PRO A 1069 25.20 -8.88 7.43
C PRO A 1069 24.61 -7.54 6.96
N TYR A 1070 24.12 -7.45 5.72
CA TYR A 1070 23.49 -6.25 5.15
C TYR A 1070 22.36 -6.67 4.20
N ALA A 1071 21.14 -6.70 4.73
CA ALA A 1071 19.94 -6.59 3.91
C ALA A 1071 19.74 -5.12 3.56
N GLU A 1072 20.49 -4.62 2.58
CA GLU A 1072 20.06 -3.49 1.76
C GLU A 1072 20.63 -3.63 0.35
N GLU A 1073 19.72 -3.37 -0.59
CA GLU A 1073 19.87 -3.13 -2.03
C GLU A 1073 20.86 -4.02 -2.81
N ASN A 1074 20.33 -4.83 -3.75
CA ASN A 1074 20.83 -4.80 -5.13
C ASN A 1074 19.93 -5.58 -6.11
N THR A 1075 19.41 -4.81 -7.06
CA THR A 1075 19.49 -4.97 -8.52
C THR A 1075 19.91 -6.31 -9.13
N HIS A 1076 19.13 -6.63 -10.18
CA HIS A 1076 19.20 -7.72 -11.15
C HIS A 1076 20.59 -8.02 -11.72
N HIS A 1077 20.81 -9.29 -12.07
CA HIS A 1077 21.05 -9.79 -13.44
C HIS A 1077 21.53 -11.25 -13.37
N LEU A 1078 20.99 -12.14 -14.21
CA LEU A 1078 21.77 -13.20 -14.87
C LEU A 1078 21.03 -13.83 -16.05
N SER A 1079 21.84 -14.09 -17.07
CA SER A 1079 21.57 -14.44 -18.47
C SER A 1079 21.00 -15.85 -18.68
N GLY A 1080 20.00 -15.95 -19.56
CA GLY A 1080 19.44 -17.22 -20.03
C GLY A 1080 20.26 -17.89 -21.14
N MET A 1081 20.46 -19.20 -21.03
CA MET A 1081 20.82 -20.09 -22.13
C MET A 1081 19.59 -20.87 -22.61
N LYS A 1082 19.39 -20.91 -23.93
CA LYS A 1082 18.26 -21.53 -24.63
C LYS A 1082 18.43 -23.04 -24.76
N TRP A 1083 17.36 -23.79 -24.55
CA TRP A 1083 17.20 -25.15 -25.05
C TRP A 1083 15.90 -25.26 -25.83
N THR A 1084 15.98 -25.75 -27.07
CA THR A 1084 14.85 -26.06 -27.94
C THR A 1084 14.55 -27.55 -27.90
N SER A 1085 13.31 -27.93 -27.56
CA SER A 1085 12.76 -29.25 -27.90
C SER A 1085 11.35 -29.08 -28.43
N GLN A 1086 11.19 -29.33 -29.74
CA GLN A 1086 9.89 -29.40 -30.42
C GLN A 1086 9.18 -30.71 -30.06
N LEU A 1087 7.94 -30.61 -29.59
CA LEU A 1087 6.93 -31.66 -29.68
C LEU A 1087 5.61 -30.98 -30.03
N GLY A 1088 5.10 -31.29 -31.22
CA GLY A 1088 3.88 -30.70 -31.77
C GLY A 1088 2.64 -31.21 -31.02
N LEU A 1089 1.86 -30.27 -30.50
CA LEU A 1089 0.47 -30.46 -30.09
C LEU A 1089 -0.36 -29.36 -30.73
N ARG A 1090 -1.53 -29.77 -31.24
CA ARG A 1090 -2.52 -28.93 -31.95
C ARG A 1090 -2.96 -27.75 -31.06
N ASP A 1091 -3.26 -26.62 -31.71
CA ASP A 1091 -3.68 -25.37 -31.10
C ASP A 1091 -4.81 -25.57 -30.07
N ILE A 1092 -4.47 -25.39 -28.80
CA ILE A 1092 -5.41 -25.30 -27.68
C ILE A 1092 -5.18 -23.93 -27.05
N THR A 1093 -6.23 -23.12 -26.98
CA THR A 1093 -6.21 -21.82 -26.30
C THR A 1093 -6.30 -22.06 -24.80
N ILE A 1094 -5.16 -22.02 -24.12
CA ILE A 1094 -5.06 -22.13 -22.67
C ILE A 1094 -4.85 -20.72 -22.12
N VAL A 1095 -5.88 -20.07 -21.59
CA VAL A 1095 -5.66 -18.89 -20.73
C VAL A 1095 -5.74 -19.41 -19.31
N VAL A 1096 -4.74 -19.14 -18.49
CA VAL A 1096 -4.77 -19.46 -17.06
C VAL A 1096 -4.67 -18.14 -16.35
N LEU A 1097 -5.60 -17.84 -15.46
CA LEU A 1097 -5.54 -16.63 -14.63
C LEU A 1097 -5.31 -17.09 -13.20
N HIS A 1098 -4.11 -16.84 -12.72
CA HIS A 1098 -3.73 -17.01 -11.33
C HIS A 1098 -4.06 -15.72 -10.60
N SER A 1099 -4.96 -15.83 -9.62
CA SER A 1099 -5.24 -14.78 -8.63
C SER A 1099 -5.46 -13.38 -9.23
N VAL A 1100 -6.68 -13.07 -9.71
CA VAL A 1100 -7.03 -11.68 -10.04
C VAL A 1100 -7.28 -10.92 -8.74
N GLN A 1101 -6.28 -10.17 -8.29
CA GLN A 1101 -6.48 -9.25 -7.19
C GLN A 1101 -7.01 -7.93 -7.74
N LEU A 1102 -8.11 -7.48 -7.16
CA LEU A 1102 -8.79 -6.23 -7.47
C LEU A 1102 -8.90 -5.48 -6.15
N THR A 1103 -8.05 -4.49 -5.89
CA THR A 1103 -8.24 -3.66 -4.70
C THR A 1103 -8.91 -2.35 -5.07
N GLY A 1104 -10.02 -2.10 -4.38
CA GLY A 1104 -10.92 -0.99 -4.60
C GLY A 1104 -12.20 -1.26 -3.82
N THR A 1105 -12.14 -1.02 -2.51
CA THR A 1105 -13.13 -1.38 -1.48
C THR A 1105 -13.39 -2.88 -1.29
N THR A 1106 -12.71 -3.47 -0.29
CA THR A 1106 -13.02 -4.76 0.40
C THR A 1106 -13.69 -5.85 -0.43
N LYS A 1107 -13.17 -6.20 -1.61
CA LYS A 1107 -13.67 -7.36 -2.38
C LYS A 1107 -12.51 -8.08 -3.08
N ARG A 1108 -12.15 -9.26 -2.57
CA ARG A 1108 -11.25 -10.23 -3.24
C ARG A 1108 -12.05 -11.36 -3.85
N CYS A 1109 -11.61 -11.86 -5.00
CA CYS A 1109 -12.17 -13.07 -5.60
C CYS A 1109 -11.30 -14.29 -5.24
N THR A 1110 -11.80 -15.18 -4.38
CA THR A 1110 -11.11 -16.42 -3.99
C THR A 1110 -11.90 -17.65 -4.48
N PHE A 1111 -11.26 -18.61 -5.16
CA PHE A 1111 -11.89 -19.91 -5.48
C PHE A 1111 -11.48 -20.92 -4.40
N VAL A 1112 -12.41 -21.31 -3.53
CA VAL A 1112 -12.13 -22.29 -2.45
C VAL A 1112 -12.59 -23.68 -2.87
N CYS A 1113 -11.68 -24.66 -2.84
CA CYS A 1113 -12.00 -26.07 -3.05
C CYS A 1113 -12.07 -26.78 -1.69
N HIS A 1114 -13.28 -27.07 -1.20
CA HIS A 1114 -13.47 -28.09 -0.15
C HIS A 1114 -14.27 -29.26 -0.73
N THR A 1115 -13.86 -30.47 -0.35
CA THR A 1115 -14.58 -31.72 -0.54
C THR A 1115 -16.06 -31.55 -0.16
N GLY A 1116 -16.96 -31.65 -1.14
CA GLY A 1116 -18.39 -31.82 -0.93
C GLY A 1116 -19.31 -30.61 -1.15
N PHE A 1117 -18.95 -29.39 -0.75
CA PHE A 1117 -19.83 -28.21 -0.93
C PHE A 1117 -19.01 -26.91 -1.10
N LEU A 1118 -19.34 -26.11 -2.12
CA LEU A 1118 -18.65 -24.87 -2.45
C LEU A 1118 -19.46 -23.67 -1.95
N LYS A 1119 -18.93 -22.96 -0.94
CA LYS A 1119 -19.47 -21.71 -0.39
C LYS A 1119 -18.53 -20.58 -0.80
N VAL A 1120 -19.02 -19.63 -1.60
CA VAL A 1120 -18.29 -18.40 -1.92
C VAL A 1120 -18.56 -17.43 -0.77
N SER A 1121 -17.53 -17.14 0.03
CA SER A 1121 -17.58 -16.05 1.01
C SER A 1121 -16.96 -14.81 0.36
N LEU A 1122 -17.81 -13.83 0.05
CA LEU A 1122 -17.40 -12.44 -0.13
C LEU A 1122 -16.90 -11.96 1.25
N VAL A 1123 -15.63 -11.55 1.35
CA VAL A 1123 -15.11 -10.81 2.52
C VAL A 1123 -14.84 -9.39 2.10
#